data_AF-A0A7W5YAH7-F1
#
_entry.id   AF-A0A7W5YAH7-F1
#
_cell.length_a   1.000
_cell.length_b   1.000
_cell.length_c   1.000
_cell.angle_alpha   90.00
_cell.angle_beta   90.00
_cell.angle_gamma   90.00
#
_symmetry.space_group_name_H-M   'P 1'
#
loop_
_entity.id
_entity.type
_entity.pdbx_description
1 polymer ?
#
loop_
_entity_poly.entity_id
_entity_poly.type
_entity_poly.pdbx_seq_one_letter_code
_entity_poly.pdbx_strand_id
1 'polypeptide(L)'
;MRRALAVACFLPLLIPTAIAHAEAAPDDRQQAFAKAAETYQVPESVLLGVSYLGSRWDSHAGQPSNDAGFGPMHLTDAAAFTGSNHHAEGEEDPRGDETRPLALPSEAPETPEEIPASLRTMEKAAALTGESHETLKTDPAANIRGGAALLADYQKQLGAPLSDDPGQWYGAVARYSGATEYEAAKFFADEVFSVIASGMTRTTDDGQRVTLKPVPDLGKIESWLEKLGLSLPRRDGVECPRSISCEWIPAGYAQLPNNNYGHYDLSDRPNNQKIDYIVIHDMEGYWAPSVRLNQDPRWPGSWHYSVRSSDGHIAQQIKTKDVGWQAGNWYINAKSIGIEHEGFLAEGSTWYTEAMYRTSAKLVRYLAMRHGVPLDRAHIIGHDNVPGTLPTTVRGMHEDPGPFWDWAHYFELMGAPLHQFGGPRSGSIMIKPDFETNKPYFYGCDRKNPSAACPPLPASTVWLRTEPRPDAPLVKDIGKHPTGDSLYSVYDHSARATTGQRYAVADRDGDWTAIWYLGQKAWFHNPAANPTAVPSMGLVVTPRPGLKTVPVYGRAYPEQEAYPAGIPYQAVTPLQYTFSEGEKYTLAGPAAAEYYRAVTFDPAPHTVVRGKTKYWQIQFGHRVMFVKADDVRVTFQ
;
A
#
# COMPACT_ATOMS: atom_id res chain seq x y z
N MET A 1 -83.29 33.90 -38.26
CA MET A 1 -82.04 33.78 -37.48
C MET A 1 -81.30 32.55 -37.99
N ARG A 2 -80.25 32.76 -38.82
CA ARG A 2 -79.53 31.69 -39.54
C ARG A 2 -78.22 31.38 -38.80
N ARG A 3 -77.98 30.11 -38.49
CA ARG A 3 -76.73 29.58 -37.90
C ARG A 3 -75.71 29.34 -39.01
N ALA A 4 -74.47 29.82 -38.84
CA ALA A 4 -73.33 29.54 -39.72
C ALA A 4 -72.26 28.77 -38.95
N LEU A 5 -71.83 27.64 -39.54
CA LEU A 5 -70.69 26.81 -39.12
C LEU A 5 -69.39 27.48 -39.57
N ALA A 6 -68.38 27.53 -38.69
CA ALA A 6 -67.02 27.93 -39.05
C ALA A 6 -66.12 26.70 -39.17
N VAL A 7 -65.46 26.56 -40.32
CA VAL A 7 -64.44 25.56 -40.64
C VAL A 7 -63.07 26.22 -40.46
N ALA A 8 -62.16 25.58 -39.73
CA ALA A 8 -60.77 26.03 -39.57
C ALA A 8 -59.83 25.10 -40.34
N CYS A 9 -59.04 25.68 -41.26
CA CYS A 9 -58.02 24.99 -42.05
C CYS A 9 -56.73 24.75 -41.24
N PHE A 10 -56.13 23.57 -41.41
CA PHE A 10 -54.77 23.24 -40.96
C PHE A 10 -53.78 23.48 -42.11
N LEU A 11 -52.66 24.15 -41.82
CA LEU A 11 -51.47 24.25 -42.67
C LEU A 11 -50.36 23.37 -42.06
N PRO A 12 -49.61 22.58 -42.85
CA PRO A 12 -48.48 21.82 -42.33
C PRO A 12 -47.18 22.64 -42.40
N LEU A 13 -46.43 22.70 -41.28
CA LEU A 13 -45.05 23.18 -41.25
C LEU A 13 -44.11 22.00 -41.54
N LEU A 14 -43.23 22.15 -42.54
CA LEU A 14 -42.08 21.29 -42.80
C LEU A 14 -40.91 21.72 -41.91
N ILE A 15 -40.38 20.80 -41.09
CA ILE A 15 -39.16 20.99 -40.28
C ILE A 15 -37.99 20.31 -41.02
N PRO A 16 -36.81 20.95 -41.16
CA PRO A 16 -35.65 20.32 -41.79
C PRO A 16 -34.99 19.32 -40.82
N THR A 17 -34.69 18.12 -41.31
CA THR A 17 -33.90 17.13 -40.59
C THR A 17 -32.43 17.55 -40.58
N ALA A 18 -31.95 18.01 -39.42
CA ALA A 18 -30.52 18.12 -39.16
C ALA A 18 -29.94 16.70 -39.04
N ILE A 19 -28.96 16.37 -39.89
CA ILE A 19 -28.15 15.16 -39.75
C ILE A 19 -27.27 15.38 -38.52
N ALA A 20 -27.64 14.79 -37.39
CA ALA A 20 -26.76 14.67 -36.24
C ALA A 20 -25.56 13.82 -36.67
N HIS A 21 -24.36 14.40 -36.69
CA HIS A 21 -23.13 13.63 -36.66
C HIS A 21 -23.12 12.88 -35.34
N ALA A 22 -23.27 11.56 -35.40
CA ALA A 22 -23.01 10.70 -34.26
C ALA A 22 -21.51 10.84 -33.95
N GLU A 23 -21.17 11.46 -32.82
CA GLU A 23 -19.88 11.25 -32.19
C GLU A 23 -19.66 9.73 -32.08
N ALA A 24 -18.57 9.23 -32.66
CA ALA A 24 -18.21 7.83 -32.53
C ALA A 24 -18.13 7.50 -31.04
N ALA A 25 -18.84 6.44 -30.62
CA ALA A 25 -18.64 5.91 -29.28
C ALA A 25 -17.14 5.62 -29.09
N PRO A 26 -16.54 5.94 -27.93
CA PRO A 26 -15.15 5.62 -27.69
C PRO A 26 -14.91 4.13 -27.99
N ASP A 27 -13.85 3.83 -28.74
CA ASP A 27 -13.46 2.46 -29.10
C ASP A 27 -13.39 1.62 -27.81
N ASP A 28 -14.03 0.44 -27.81
CA ASP A 28 -13.93 -0.54 -26.73
C ASP A 28 -12.45 -0.80 -26.39
N ARG A 29 -12.07 -0.83 -25.11
CA ARG A 29 -10.67 -0.95 -24.65
C ARG A 29 -9.96 -2.13 -25.31
N GLN A 30 -10.64 -3.26 -25.49
CA GLN A 30 -10.11 -4.42 -26.17
C GLN A 30 -9.80 -4.14 -27.65
N GLN A 31 -10.69 -3.43 -28.35
CA GLN A 31 -10.51 -3.06 -29.76
C GLN A 31 -9.36 -2.06 -29.94
N ALA A 32 -9.19 -1.13 -28.99
CA ALA A 32 -8.05 -0.21 -28.99
C ALA A 32 -6.71 -0.97 -28.92
N PHE A 33 -6.61 -2.01 -28.08
CA PHE A 33 -5.44 -2.91 -28.05
C PHE A 33 -5.23 -3.64 -29.38
N ALA A 34 -6.27 -4.28 -29.92
CA ALA A 34 -6.19 -5.02 -31.18
C ALA A 34 -5.73 -4.13 -32.35
N LYS A 35 -6.30 -2.92 -32.46
CA LYS A 35 -5.96 -1.96 -33.52
C LYS A 35 -4.53 -1.42 -33.37
N ALA A 36 -4.09 -1.11 -32.15
CA ALA A 36 -2.72 -0.66 -31.91
C ALA A 36 -1.71 -1.79 -32.19
N ALA A 37 -2.03 -3.01 -31.78
CA ALA A 37 -1.24 -4.21 -32.07
C ALA A 37 -1.03 -4.40 -33.57
N GLU A 38 -2.11 -4.36 -34.37
CA GLU A 38 -2.05 -4.44 -35.84
C GLU A 38 -1.23 -3.29 -36.45
N THR A 39 -1.49 -2.05 -36.02
CA THR A 39 -0.84 -0.84 -36.56
C THR A 39 0.68 -0.85 -36.37
N TYR A 40 1.14 -1.28 -35.19
CA TYR A 40 2.56 -1.27 -34.83
C TYR A 40 3.24 -2.63 -34.95
N GLN A 41 2.51 -3.65 -35.44
CA GLN A 41 2.98 -5.02 -35.61
C GLN A 41 3.53 -5.61 -34.31
N VAL A 42 2.88 -5.30 -33.19
CA VAL A 42 3.17 -5.86 -31.87
C VAL A 42 2.12 -6.94 -31.60
N PRO A 43 2.48 -8.15 -31.14
CA PRO A 43 1.48 -9.13 -30.73
C PRO A 43 0.56 -8.56 -29.65
N GLU A 44 -0.75 -8.67 -29.84
CA GLU A 44 -1.74 -8.11 -28.90
C GLU A 44 -1.52 -8.63 -27.46
N SER A 45 -1.08 -9.88 -27.32
CA SER A 45 -0.75 -10.48 -26.02
C SER A 45 0.40 -9.76 -25.32
N VAL A 46 1.43 -9.32 -26.06
CA VAL A 46 2.56 -8.55 -25.50
C VAL A 46 2.07 -7.19 -25.01
N LEU A 47 1.29 -6.50 -25.84
CA LEU A 47 0.76 -5.19 -25.51
C LEU A 47 -0.15 -5.22 -24.27
N LEU A 48 -1.08 -6.18 -24.23
CA LEU A 48 -1.95 -6.43 -23.07
C LEU A 48 -1.14 -6.83 -21.83
N GLY A 49 -0.12 -7.67 -21.97
CA GLY A 49 0.73 -8.12 -20.86
C GLY A 49 1.52 -6.97 -20.22
N VAL A 50 2.15 -6.12 -21.04
CA VAL A 50 2.85 -4.92 -20.56
C VAL A 50 1.89 -3.95 -19.89
N SER A 51 0.76 -3.66 -20.53
CA SER A 51 -0.27 -2.78 -19.98
C SER A 51 -0.82 -3.27 -18.64
N TYR A 52 -0.97 -4.59 -18.48
CA TYR A 52 -1.43 -5.17 -17.21
C TYR A 52 -0.45 -4.90 -16.07
N LEU A 53 0.87 -4.99 -16.31
CA LEU A 53 1.89 -4.74 -15.29
C LEU A 53 2.01 -3.25 -14.91
N GLY A 54 1.71 -2.35 -15.85
CA GLY A 54 1.75 -0.90 -15.60
C GLY A 54 0.52 -0.36 -14.86
N SER A 55 -0.69 -0.78 -15.25
CA SER A 55 -1.93 -0.22 -14.71
C SER A 55 -3.10 -1.19 -14.56
N ARG A 56 -2.90 -2.50 -14.80
CA ARG A 56 -4.01 -3.48 -14.86
C ARG A 56 -5.08 -3.11 -15.92
N TRP A 57 -4.65 -2.42 -16.99
CA TRP A 57 -5.43 -1.85 -18.10
C TRP A 57 -6.27 -0.61 -17.78
N ASP A 58 -6.15 -0.07 -16.58
CA ASP A 58 -6.93 1.09 -16.14
C ASP A 58 -6.42 2.40 -16.77
N SER A 59 -7.36 3.34 -16.88
CA SER A 59 -7.12 4.69 -17.39
C SER A 59 -6.81 5.70 -16.30
N HIS A 60 -7.27 5.41 -15.08
CA HIS A 60 -7.16 6.24 -13.87
C HIS A 60 -7.67 7.67 -14.08
N ALA A 61 -8.69 7.83 -14.93
CA ALA A 61 -9.27 9.13 -15.29
C ALA A 61 -8.20 10.18 -15.72
N GLY A 62 -7.13 9.73 -16.37
CA GLY A 62 -6.03 10.57 -16.86
C GLY A 62 -5.13 11.16 -15.77
N GLN A 63 -5.20 10.60 -14.57
CA GLN A 63 -4.30 10.94 -13.47
C GLN A 63 -2.98 10.15 -13.58
N PRO A 64 -1.88 10.65 -13.01
CA PRO A 64 -0.61 9.92 -12.97
C PRO A 64 -0.64 8.80 -11.92
N SER A 65 0.26 7.83 -12.04
CA SER A 65 0.67 6.91 -10.97
C SER A 65 1.66 7.57 -10.01
N ASN A 66 2.06 6.83 -8.96
CA ASN A 66 3.05 7.25 -7.97
C ASN A 66 4.44 7.55 -8.56
N ASP A 67 4.71 7.11 -9.77
CA ASP A 67 5.92 7.33 -10.56
C ASP A 67 5.62 8.07 -11.88
N ALA A 68 4.61 8.93 -11.88
CA ALA A 68 4.27 9.84 -12.98
C ALA A 68 3.85 9.17 -14.31
N GLY A 69 3.45 7.89 -14.27
CA GLY A 69 2.91 7.12 -15.41
C GLY A 69 1.43 7.40 -15.65
N PHE A 70 1.00 7.47 -16.91
CA PHE A 70 -0.40 7.74 -17.27
C PHE A 70 -1.01 6.62 -18.11
N GLY A 71 -2.31 6.38 -17.88
CA GLY A 71 -3.16 5.53 -18.71
C GLY A 71 -2.76 4.05 -18.78
N PRO A 72 -3.41 3.27 -19.68
CA PRO A 72 -3.25 1.82 -19.73
C PRO A 72 -1.80 1.35 -19.94
N MET A 73 -1.01 2.09 -20.70
CA MET A 73 0.37 1.72 -21.01
C MET A 73 1.39 2.31 -20.03
N HIS A 74 0.95 3.03 -18.99
CA HIS A 74 1.82 3.67 -18.00
C HIS A 74 2.91 4.52 -18.69
N LEU A 75 2.47 5.46 -19.53
CA LEU A 75 3.40 6.39 -20.19
C LEU A 75 3.77 7.49 -19.21
N THR A 76 5.03 7.51 -18.79
CA THR A 76 5.57 8.45 -17.80
C THR A 76 5.82 9.84 -18.39
N ASP A 77 5.37 10.89 -17.71
CA ASP A 77 5.66 12.29 -18.04
C ASP A 77 6.46 12.97 -16.92
N ALA A 78 7.68 13.37 -17.25
CA ALA A 78 8.57 14.13 -16.38
C ALA A 78 7.94 15.41 -15.82
N ALA A 79 6.96 16.00 -16.51
CA ALA A 79 6.26 17.19 -16.02
C ALA A 79 5.36 16.92 -14.81
N ALA A 80 4.94 15.67 -14.59
CA ALA A 80 4.16 15.27 -13.42
C ALA A 80 5.06 14.84 -12.24
N PHE A 81 6.37 14.67 -12.47
CA PHE A 81 7.33 14.40 -11.41
C PHE A 81 7.58 15.65 -10.58
N THR A 82 7.17 15.62 -9.32
CA THR A 82 7.32 16.77 -8.41
C THR A 82 8.65 16.78 -7.67
N GLY A 83 9.42 15.69 -7.72
CA GLY A 83 10.66 15.51 -6.95
C GLY A 83 10.48 15.56 -5.44
N SER A 84 9.26 15.80 -4.95
CA SER A 84 8.97 15.99 -3.53
C SER A 84 9.10 14.68 -2.76
N ASN A 85 9.65 14.75 -1.56
CA ASN A 85 9.73 13.64 -0.62
C ASN A 85 9.37 14.17 0.77
N HIS A 86 8.32 13.62 1.37
CA HIS A 86 7.70 14.14 2.59
C HIS A 86 7.88 13.22 3.81
N HIS A 87 8.86 12.31 3.77
CA HIS A 87 9.29 11.53 4.95
C HIS A 87 9.62 12.38 6.21
N ALA A 88 9.68 13.73 6.12
CA ALA A 88 9.89 14.66 7.24
C ALA A 88 8.62 15.35 7.78
N GLU A 89 7.43 15.17 7.19
CA GLU A 89 6.22 15.91 7.62
C GLU A 89 5.57 15.36 8.90
N GLY A 90 6.04 14.22 9.41
CA GLY A 90 5.64 13.68 10.71
C GLY A 90 6.33 14.40 11.88
N GLU A 91 5.57 14.70 12.94
CA GLU A 91 6.14 15.18 14.22
C GLU A 91 6.68 14.01 15.09
N GLU A 92 6.56 12.77 14.62
CA GLU A 92 6.95 11.55 15.33
C GLU A 92 8.46 11.32 15.28
N ASP A 93 9.06 10.90 16.41
CA ASP A 93 10.40 10.33 16.44
C ASP A 93 10.34 8.91 15.83
N PRO A 94 10.98 8.64 14.67
CA PRO A 94 10.90 7.34 13.98
C PRO A 94 11.42 6.15 14.81
N ARG A 95 12.16 6.39 15.90
CA ARG A 95 12.52 5.36 16.86
C ARG A 95 11.36 4.98 17.77
N GLY A 96 10.61 5.96 18.26
CA GLY A 96 9.63 5.76 19.35
C GLY A 96 10.28 5.35 20.67
N ASP A 97 11.53 5.76 20.89
CA ASP A 97 12.29 5.48 22.11
C ASP A 97 12.40 6.75 22.95
N GLU A 98 11.46 6.91 23.89
CA GLU A 98 11.36 8.08 24.78
C GLU A 98 12.64 8.35 25.61
N THR A 99 13.57 7.38 25.71
CA THR A 99 14.84 7.59 26.41
C THR A 99 15.90 8.28 25.58
N ARG A 100 15.69 8.31 24.26
CA ARG A 100 16.59 8.88 23.27
C ARG A 100 15.74 9.67 22.29
N PRO A 101 15.26 10.86 22.64
CA PRO A 101 14.57 11.71 21.66
C PRO A 101 15.54 12.08 20.53
N LEU A 102 15.13 11.91 19.28
CA LEU A 102 15.77 12.52 18.11
C LEU A 102 15.28 13.94 17.93
N ALA A 103 16.21 14.84 17.59
CA ALA A 103 15.84 16.09 16.96
C ALA A 103 15.50 15.80 15.50
N LEU A 104 14.26 16.06 15.11
CA LEU A 104 13.86 15.99 13.71
C LEU A 104 14.51 17.16 12.94
N PRO A 105 15.09 16.92 11.76
CA PRO A 105 15.58 17.99 10.92
C PRO A 105 14.42 18.90 10.50
N SER A 106 14.67 20.21 10.42
CA SER A 106 13.66 21.18 9.98
C SER A 106 13.48 21.22 8.45
N GLU A 107 14.39 20.61 7.69
CA GLU A 107 14.39 20.60 6.23
C GLU A 107 14.83 19.22 5.71
N ALA A 108 14.12 18.70 4.71
CA ALA A 108 14.55 17.53 3.95
C ALA A 108 15.76 17.91 3.06
N PRO A 109 16.73 17.00 2.85
CA PRO A 109 17.84 17.27 1.94
C PRO A 109 17.35 17.54 0.51
N GLU A 110 18.06 18.43 -0.19
CA GLU A 110 17.72 18.83 -1.57
C GLU A 110 17.65 17.63 -2.51
N THR A 111 16.57 17.55 -3.29
CA THR A 111 16.42 16.58 -4.37
C THR A 111 17.24 17.01 -5.59
N PRO A 112 18.05 16.13 -6.20
CA PRO A 112 18.76 16.41 -7.43
C PRO A 112 17.81 16.76 -8.58
N GLU A 113 18.26 17.66 -9.46
CA GLU A 113 17.50 18.19 -10.60
C GLU A 113 17.29 17.18 -11.75
N GLU A 114 18.01 16.05 -11.79
CA GLU A 114 18.01 15.16 -12.96
C GLU A 114 16.86 14.15 -12.93
N ILE A 115 15.82 14.42 -13.73
CA ILE A 115 14.67 13.52 -13.94
C ILE A 115 15.12 12.30 -14.76
N PRO A 116 15.00 11.06 -14.23
CA PRO A 116 15.40 9.84 -14.92
C PRO A 116 14.79 9.68 -16.31
N ALA A 117 15.51 9.04 -17.23
CA ALA A 117 14.99 8.72 -18.57
C ALA A 117 13.77 7.79 -18.53
N SER A 118 13.66 6.94 -17.51
CA SER A 118 12.48 6.10 -17.26
C SER A 118 11.21 6.91 -17.05
N LEU A 119 11.31 8.19 -16.68
CA LEU A 119 10.17 9.10 -16.50
C LEU A 119 9.81 9.91 -17.76
N ARG A 120 10.40 9.60 -18.93
CA ARG A 120 10.21 10.38 -20.18
C ARG A 120 9.63 9.56 -21.34
N THR A 121 8.99 8.43 -21.06
CA THR A 121 8.39 7.59 -22.11
C THR A 121 7.28 8.31 -22.90
N MET A 122 6.55 9.24 -22.28
CA MET A 122 5.51 10.03 -22.96
C MET A 122 6.05 10.93 -24.07
N GLU A 123 7.19 11.59 -23.86
CA GLU A 123 7.85 12.43 -24.89
C GLU A 123 8.14 11.61 -26.15
N LYS A 124 8.67 10.40 -25.95
CA LYS A 124 9.00 9.49 -27.04
C LYS A 124 7.75 8.92 -27.72
N ALA A 125 6.72 8.57 -26.95
CA ALA A 125 5.43 8.12 -27.49
C ALA A 125 4.76 9.21 -28.36
N ALA A 126 4.78 10.46 -27.90
CA ALA A 126 4.27 11.60 -28.66
C ALA A 126 5.01 11.76 -29.99
N ALA A 127 6.34 11.69 -29.97
CA ALA A 127 7.16 11.77 -31.18
C ALA A 127 6.90 10.62 -32.18
N LEU A 128 6.63 9.41 -31.69
CA LEU A 128 6.38 8.23 -32.54
C LEU A 128 4.97 8.19 -33.13
N THR A 129 3.99 8.79 -32.45
CA THR A 129 2.56 8.72 -32.84
C THR A 129 2.05 10.01 -33.47
N GLY A 130 2.68 11.15 -33.20
CA GLY A 130 2.17 12.48 -33.54
C GLY A 130 1.09 13.00 -32.57
N GLU A 131 0.78 12.26 -31.50
CA GLU A 131 -0.21 12.67 -30.49
C GLU A 131 0.37 13.73 -29.53
N SER A 132 -0.51 14.54 -28.95
CA SER A 132 -0.12 15.48 -27.90
C SER A 132 0.04 14.79 -26.54
N HIS A 133 0.83 15.36 -25.62
CA HIS A 133 0.94 14.85 -24.25
C HIS A 133 -0.42 14.78 -23.56
N GLU A 134 -1.26 15.82 -23.70
CA GLU A 134 -2.59 15.85 -23.10
C GLU A 134 -3.50 14.75 -23.66
N THR A 135 -3.42 14.46 -24.95
CA THR A 135 -4.13 13.32 -25.57
C THR A 135 -3.62 12.00 -25.01
N LEU A 136 -2.31 11.81 -24.88
CA LEU A 136 -1.73 10.59 -24.31
C LEU A 136 -2.06 10.39 -22.83
N LYS A 137 -2.32 11.46 -22.07
CA LYS A 137 -2.78 11.41 -20.68
C LYS A 137 -4.25 11.04 -20.57
N THR A 138 -5.10 11.65 -21.40
CA THR A 138 -6.56 11.67 -21.19
C THR A 138 -7.35 10.77 -22.13
N ASP A 139 -6.79 10.36 -23.27
CA ASP A 139 -7.38 9.38 -24.21
C ASP A 139 -6.67 8.03 -24.07
N PRO A 140 -7.32 7.04 -23.44
CA PRO A 140 -6.75 5.72 -23.28
C PRO A 140 -6.42 4.99 -24.59
N ALA A 141 -7.14 5.23 -25.69
CA ALA A 141 -6.81 4.62 -26.98
C ALA A 141 -5.54 5.24 -27.59
N ALA A 142 -5.34 6.55 -27.43
CA ALA A 142 -4.09 7.21 -27.81
C ALA A 142 -2.92 6.73 -26.95
N ASN A 143 -3.12 6.57 -25.64
CA ASN A 143 -2.13 6.02 -24.73
C ASN A 143 -1.69 4.59 -25.15
N ILE A 144 -2.65 3.74 -25.51
CA ILE A 144 -2.39 2.39 -26.03
C ILE A 144 -1.58 2.42 -27.33
N ARG A 145 -1.91 3.32 -28.27
CA ARG A 145 -1.10 3.54 -29.49
C ARG A 145 0.32 3.99 -29.15
N GLY A 146 0.46 4.89 -28.18
CA GLY A 146 1.77 5.36 -27.68
C GLY A 146 2.64 4.24 -27.15
N GLY A 147 2.10 3.39 -26.27
CA GLY A 147 2.83 2.23 -25.73
C GLY A 147 3.17 1.18 -26.80
N ALA A 148 2.26 0.91 -27.73
CA ALA A 148 2.52 0.02 -28.86
C ALA A 148 3.65 0.56 -29.78
N ALA A 149 3.64 1.86 -30.06
CA ALA A 149 4.69 2.51 -30.83
C ALA A 149 6.06 2.42 -30.14
N LEU A 150 6.10 2.63 -28.82
CA LEU A 150 7.32 2.47 -28.01
C LEU A 150 7.87 1.05 -28.06
N LEU A 151 7.03 0.03 -27.86
CA LEU A 151 7.46 -1.36 -27.95
C LEU A 151 8.05 -1.69 -29.33
N ALA A 152 7.39 -1.26 -30.40
CA ALA A 152 7.88 -1.46 -31.77
C ALA A 152 9.21 -0.72 -32.03
N ASP A 153 9.38 0.49 -31.49
CA ASP A 153 10.64 1.23 -31.56
C ASP A 153 11.77 0.51 -30.80
N TYR A 154 11.49 0.00 -29.59
CA TYR A 154 12.46 -0.78 -28.81
C TYR A 154 12.85 -2.09 -29.50
N GLN A 155 11.90 -2.80 -30.10
CA GLN A 155 12.15 -4.02 -30.88
C GLN A 155 13.07 -3.74 -32.07
N LYS A 156 12.82 -2.64 -32.81
CA LYS A 156 13.67 -2.21 -33.93
C LYS A 156 15.07 -1.83 -33.49
N GLN A 157 15.21 -1.10 -32.37
CA GLN A 157 16.52 -0.71 -31.84
C GLN A 157 17.37 -1.90 -31.37
N LEU A 158 16.74 -2.99 -30.93
CA LEU A 158 17.42 -4.26 -30.64
C LEU A 158 17.93 -4.99 -31.90
N GLY A 159 17.48 -4.56 -33.09
CA GLY A 159 17.66 -5.30 -34.34
C GLY A 159 16.90 -6.62 -34.35
N ALA A 160 15.83 -6.72 -33.55
CA ALA A 160 14.95 -7.88 -33.49
C ALA A 160 13.83 -7.75 -34.54
N PRO A 161 13.30 -8.85 -35.08
CA PRO A 161 12.20 -8.79 -36.04
C PRO A 161 10.90 -8.33 -35.37
N LEU A 162 10.08 -7.58 -36.12
CA LEU A 162 8.66 -7.40 -35.79
C LEU A 162 7.94 -8.72 -36.11
N SER A 163 7.86 -9.59 -35.12
CA SER A 163 7.40 -10.98 -35.25
C SER A 163 6.04 -11.16 -34.60
N ASP A 164 5.18 -11.98 -35.20
CA ASP A 164 3.91 -12.38 -34.59
C ASP A 164 4.11 -13.32 -33.39
N ASP A 165 5.28 -13.95 -33.27
CA ASP A 165 5.68 -14.75 -32.09
C ASP A 165 5.98 -13.83 -30.89
N PRO A 166 5.15 -13.86 -29.81
CA PRO A 166 5.37 -13.06 -28.61
C PRO A 166 6.73 -13.32 -27.95
N GLY A 167 7.31 -14.52 -28.13
CA GLY A 167 8.61 -14.89 -27.57
C GLY A 167 9.75 -13.99 -28.01
N GLN A 168 9.67 -13.45 -29.23
CA GLN A 168 10.68 -12.56 -29.82
C GLN A 168 10.69 -11.16 -29.18
N TRP A 169 9.66 -10.79 -28.42
CA TRP A 169 9.49 -9.46 -27.85
C TRP A 169 10.09 -9.32 -26.43
N TYR A 170 10.65 -10.40 -25.89
CA TYR A 170 11.15 -10.43 -24.50
C TYR A 170 12.13 -9.28 -24.18
N GLY A 171 13.04 -8.96 -25.10
CA GLY A 171 13.97 -7.84 -24.94
C GLY A 171 13.31 -6.46 -24.99
N ALA A 172 12.34 -6.24 -25.88
CA ALA A 172 11.61 -4.97 -25.96
C ALA A 172 10.73 -4.76 -24.71
N VAL A 173 10.11 -5.82 -24.20
CA VAL A 173 9.37 -5.82 -22.94
C VAL A 173 10.29 -5.50 -21.76
N ALA A 174 11.46 -6.14 -21.69
CA ALA A 174 12.45 -5.86 -20.65
C ALA A 174 12.89 -4.39 -20.69
N ARG A 175 13.12 -3.82 -21.88
CA ARG A 175 13.44 -2.40 -22.05
C ARG A 175 12.29 -1.47 -21.65
N TYR A 176 11.04 -1.89 -21.85
CA TYR A 176 9.86 -1.10 -21.51
C TYR A 176 9.77 -0.76 -20.01
N SER A 177 10.33 -1.61 -19.14
CA SER A 177 10.41 -1.35 -17.69
C SER A 177 11.17 -0.07 -17.31
N GLY A 178 12.00 0.46 -18.21
CA GLY A 178 12.90 1.58 -17.92
C GLY A 178 14.06 1.23 -16.99
N ALA A 179 14.20 -0.04 -16.59
CA ALA A 179 15.24 -0.52 -15.70
C ALA A 179 16.66 -0.40 -16.30
N THR A 180 17.61 0.01 -15.47
CA THR A 180 19.05 -0.03 -15.78
C THR A 180 19.71 -1.32 -15.34
N GLU A 181 19.11 -2.02 -14.37
CA GLU A 181 19.61 -3.28 -13.82
C GLU A 181 19.04 -4.48 -14.58
N TYR A 182 19.90 -5.43 -14.92
CA TYR A 182 19.59 -6.66 -15.66
C TYR A 182 18.47 -7.44 -14.99
N GLU A 183 18.53 -7.64 -13.67
CA GLU A 183 17.53 -8.41 -12.96
C GLU A 183 16.18 -7.70 -12.87
N ALA A 184 16.15 -6.36 -12.84
CA ALA A 184 14.90 -5.60 -12.83
C ALA A 184 14.20 -5.68 -14.19
N ALA A 185 14.94 -5.44 -15.28
CA ALA A 185 14.42 -5.58 -16.63
C ALA A 185 13.95 -7.02 -16.91
N LYS A 186 14.74 -8.01 -16.49
CA LYS A 186 14.38 -9.43 -16.61
C LYS A 186 13.14 -9.77 -15.78
N PHE A 187 13.07 -9.30 -14.53
CA PHE A 187 11.92 -9.55 -13.67
C PHE A 187 10.63 -9.00 -14.29
N PHE A 188 10.64 -7.76 -14.74
CA PHE A 188 9.48 -7.14 -15.38
C PHE A 188 9.03 -7.97 -16.60
N ALA A 189 9.97 -8.36 -17.47
CA ALA A 189 9.67 -9.23 -18.61
C ALA A 189 9.16 -10.61 -18.20
N ASP A 190 9.70 -11.21 -17.14
CA ASP A 190 9.23 -12.49 -16.60
C ASP A 190 7.80 -12.40 -16.08
N GLU A 191 7.42 -11.31 -15.40
CA GLU A 191 6.04 -11.11 -14.94
C GLU A 191 5.07 -10.87 -16.08
N VAL A 192 5.44 -10.03 -17.06
CA VAL A 192 4.63 -9.84 -18.27
C VAL A 192 4.39 -11.18 -18.97
N PHE A 193 5.44 -11.98 -19.17
CA PHE A 193 5.32 -13.28 -19.83
C PHE A 193 4.55 -14.29 -18.99
N SER A 194 4.64 -14.23 -17.66
CA SER A 194 3.83 -15.07 -16.76
C SER A 194 2.34 -14.75 -16.88
N VAL A 195 1.99 -13.46 -16.97
CA VAL A 195 0.62 -12.99 -17.20
C VAL A 195 0.12 -13.40 -18.58
N ILE A 196 0.94 -13.30 -19.63
CA ILE A 196 0.59 -13.78 -20.97
C ILE A 196 0.35 -15.30 -20.99
N ALA A 197 1.23 -16.07 -20.35
CA ALA A 197 1.12 -17.52 -20.31
C ALA A 197 -0.16 -17.98 -19.60
N SER A 198 -0.53 -17.29 -18.51
CA SER A 198 -1.69 -17.64 -17.69
C SER A 198 -3.00 -17.06 -18.21
N GLY A 199 -2.94 -15.96 -18.98
CA GLY A 199 -4.10 -15.17 -19.34
C GLY A 199 -4.66 -14.37 -18.17
N MET A 200 -5.55 -13.43 -18.46
CA MET A 200 -6.19 -12.58 -17.46
C MET A 200 -7.50 -11.99 -18.00
N THR A 201 -8.49 -11.78 -17.13
CA THR A 201 -9.72 -11.04 -17.46
C THR A 201 -10.07 -10.13 -16.30
N ARG A 202 -10.35 -8.86 -16.60
CA ARG A 202 -10.75 -7.86 -15.61
C ARG A 202 -11.70 -6.83 -16.23
N THR A 203 -12.51 -6.22 -15.38
CA THR A 203 -13.24 -4.98 -15.70
C THR A 203 -12.43 -3.81 -15.16
N THR A 204 -12.12 -2.85 -16.02
CA THR A 204 -11.32 -1.66 -15.70
C THR A 204 -12.09 -0.66 -14.86
N ASP A 205 -11.37 0.33 -14.34
CA ASP A 205 -11.88 1.44 -13.53
C ASP A 205 -13.00 2.26 -14.21
N ASP A 206 -13.00 2.31 -15.54
CA ASP A 206 -13.99 2.92 -16.42
C ASP A 206 -15.03 1.93 -16.99
N GLY A 207 -15.08 0.70 -16.46
CA GLY A 207 -16.11 -0.30 -16.75
C GLY A 207 -15.90 -1.12 -18.01
N GLN A 208 -14.75 -1.01 -18.68
CA GLN A 208 -14.43 -1.79 -19.88
C GLN A 208 -13.99 -3.21 -19.50
N ARG A 209 -14.45 -4.21 -20.25
CA ARG A 209 -14.02 -5.60 -20.03
C ARG A 209 -12.85 -5.94 -20.94
N VAL A 210 -11.70 -6.25 -20.36
CA VAL A 210 -10.49 -6.62 -21.10
C VAL A 210 -10.13 -8.07 -20.81
N THR A 211 -9.69 -8.78 -21.84
CA THR A 211 -9.27 -10.19 -21.75
C THR A 211 -7.97 -10.42 -22.50
N LEU A 212 -6.96 -10.87 -21.78
CA LEU A 212 -5.76 -11.49 -22.30
C LEU A 212 -5.96 -13.01 -22.33
N LYS A 213 -6.04 -13.58 -23.54
CA LYS A 213 -6.12 -15.03 -23.70
C LYS A 213 -4.79 -15.68 -23.29
N PRO A 214 -4.82 -16.82 -22.59
CA PRO A 214 -3.60 -17.54 -22.23
C PRO A 214 -2.86 -18.01 -23.47
N VAL A 215 -1.53 -17.84 -23.47
CA VAL A 215 -0.63 -18.42 -24.47
C VAL A 215 0.24 -19.48 -23.79
N PRO A 216 -0.23 -20.73 -23.70
CA PRO A 216 0.52 -21.80 -23.04
C PRO A 216 1.84 -22.06 -23.78
N ASP A 217 2.84 -22.56 -23.05
CA ASP A 217 4.16 -22.90 -23.58
C ASP A 217 4.89 -21.72 -24.26
N LEU A 218 4.58 -20.49 -23.84
CA LEU A 218 5.22 -19.27 -24.34
C LEU A 218 6.74 -19.31 -24.12
N GLY A 219 7.49 -19.40 -25.22
CA GLY A 219 8.95 -19.31 -25.21
C GLY A 219 9.44 -17.91 -24.85
N LYS A 220 10.57 -17.84 -24.14
CA LYS A 220 11.27 -16.58 -23.80
C LYS A 220 12.60 -16.54 -24.53
N ILE A 221 12.79 -15.59 -25.45
CA ILE A 221 14.09 -15.41 -26.12
C ILE A 221 14.97 -14.47 -25.28
N GLU A 222 15.53 -15.00 -24.20
CA GLU A 222 16.29 -14.21 -23.21
C GLU A 222 17.60 -13.64 -23.76
N SER A 223 18.14 -14.17 -24.87
CA SER A 223 19.36 -13.66 -25.52
C SER A 223 19.24 -12.21 -25.96
N TRP A 224 18.03 -11.67 -26.09
CA TRP A 224 17.82 -10.24 -26.37
C TRP A 224 18.28 -9.33 -25.22
N LEU A 225 18.31 -9.82 -23.98
CA LEU A 225 18.77 -9.03 -22.83
C LEU A 225 20.25 -8.64 -22.95
N GLU A 226 21.07 -9.48 -23.61
CA GLU A 226 22.50 -9.22 -23.82
C GLU A 226 22.75 -7.95 -24.66
N LYS A 227 21.75 -7.52 -25.45
CA LYS A 227 21.83 -6.33 -26.29
C LYS A 227 21.40 -5.04 -25.59
N LEU A 228 20.87 -5.12 -24.37
CA LEU A 228 20.36 -3.96 -23.63
C LEU A 228 21.44 -3.21 -22.83
N GLY A 229 22.63 -3.81 -22.65
CA GLY A 229 23.73 -3.16 -21.92
C GLY A 229 23.45 -2.91 -20.43
N LEU A 230 22.64 -3.78 -19.81
CA LEU A 230 22.18 -3.64 -18.43
C LEU A 230 23.27 -3.98 -17.40
N SER A 231 23.24 -3.30 -16.25
CA SER A 231 24.15 -3.58 -15.14
C SER A 231 23.70 -4.80 -14.34
N LEU A 232 24.62 -5.57 -13.77
CA LEU A 232 24.26 -6.62 -12.82
C LEU A 232 24.18 -6.02 -11.40
N PRO A 233 23.05 -6.14 -10.69
CA PRO A 233 22.91 -5.58 -9.35
C PRO A 233 23.84 -6.30 -8.37
N ARG A 234 24.33 -5.58 -7.36
CA ARG A 234 25.14 -6.18 -6.31
C ARG A 234 24.26 -6.99 -5.35
N ARG A 235 24.25 -8.32 -5.50
CA ARG A 235 23.48 -9.24 -4.64
C ARG A 235 24.22 -9.73 -3.39
N ASP A 236 25.45 -9.29 -3.14
CA ASP A 236 26.27 -9.86 -2.05
C ASP A 236 25.59 -9.72 -0.69
N GLY A 237 25.18 -10.86 -0.13
CA GLY A 237 24.54 -10.96 1.17
C GLY A 237 23.11 -10.42 1.24
N VAL A 238 22.43 -10.14 0.11
CA VAL A 238 21.02 -9.71 0.16
C VAL A 238 20.10 -10.82 0.66
N GLU A 239 19.05 -10.44 1.38
CA GLU A 239 18.04 -11.31 1.98
C GLU A 239 16.75 -11.18 1.16
N CYS A 240 16.80 -11.64 -0.08
CA CYS A 240 15.72 -11.60 -1.06
C CYS A 240 15.63 -12.95 -1.80
N PRO A 241 14.44 -13.37 -2.28
CA PRO A 241 14.33 -14.52 -3.16
C PRO A 241 15.07 -14.25 -4.49
N ARG A 242 15.52 -15.32 -5.17
CA ARG A 242 16.23 -15.21 -6.46
C ARG A 242 15.32 -14.76 -7.62
N SER A 243 14.01 -14.89 -7.45
CA SER A 243 13.02 -14.58 -8.47
C SER A 243 12.64 -13.09 -8.54
N ILE A 244 13.33 -12.21 -7.83
CA ILE A 244 13.10 -10.77 -7.83
C ILE A 244 14.44 -10.02 -7.94
N SER A 245 14.38 -8.81 -8.51
CA SER A 245 15.51 -7.89 -8.59
C SER A 245 15.75 -7.25 -7.23
N CYS A 246 16.91 -7.51 -6.63
CA CYS A 246 17.23 -7.02 -5.30
C CYS A 246 18.72 -6.73 -5.18
N GLU A 247 19.05 -5.48 -4.88
CA GLU A 247 20.41 -4.96 -4.74
C GLU A 247 20.71 -4.58 -3.28
N TRP A 248 21.98 -4.73 -2.89
CA TRP A 248 22.49 -4.17 -1.65
C TRP A 248 22.89 -2.70 -1.82
N ILE A 249 22.05 -1.79 -1.34
CA ILE A 249 22.33 -0.34 -1.27
C ILE A 249 22.31 0.06 0.21
N PRO A 250 23.44 -0.06 0.94
CA PRO A 250 23.44 0.00 2.40
C PRO A 250 22.93 1.35 2.92
N ALA A 251 22.15 1.30 4.00
CA ALA A 251 21.81 2.46 4.79
C ALA A 251 23.05 3.07 5.45
N GLY A 252 23.00 4.39 5.71
CA GLY A 252 24.04 5.09 6.45
C GLY A 252 24.15 4.58 7.88
N TYR A 253 25.36 4.22 8.30
CA TYR A 253 25.66 3.92 9.71
C TYR A 253 26.95 4.61 10.15
N ALA A 254 26.83 5.61 11.01
CA ALA A 254 27.99 6.37 11.47
C ALA A 254 27.82 6.89 12.90
N GLN A 255 28.94 6.95 13.61
CA GLN A 255 29.06 7.77 14.81
C GLN A 255 28.95 9.25 14.41
N LEU A 256 28.10 9.99 15.12
CA LEU A 256 27.85 11.42 14.94
C LEU A 256 28.42 12.21 16.15
N PRO A 257 28.55 13.55 16.05
CA PRO A 257 28.96 14.39 17.17
C PRO A 257 28.10 14.23 18.43
N ASN A 258 28.60 14.72 19.57
CA ASN A 258 27.91 14.67 20.87
C ASN A 258 27.55 13.25 21.34
N ASN A 259 28.38 12.26 20.98
CA ASN A 259 28.18 10.85 21.31
C ASN A 259 26.86 10.27 20.74
N ASN A 260 26.36 10.85 19.65
CA ASN A 260 25.20 10.34 18.93
C ASN A 260 25.65 9.41 17.78
N TYR A 261 24.72 8.74 17.13
CA TYR A 261 24.96 7.95 15.93
C TYR A 261 23.67 7.89 15.13
N GLY A 262 23.77 7.49 13.87
CA GLY A 262 22.59 7.16 13.12
C GLY A 262 22.85 6.25 11.92
N HIS A 263 21.79 5.70 11.33
CA HIS A 263 20.38 5.87 11.78
C HIS A 263 19.59 4.59 11.98
N TYR A 264 20.27 3.49 12.31
CA TYR A 264 19.64 2.23 12.73
C TYR A 264 20.41 1.60 13.89
N ASP A 265 19.89 0.55 14.51
CA ASP A 265 20.53 -0.11 15.66
C ASP A 265 20.99 -1.53 15.31
N LEU A 266 22.29 -1.80 15.51
CA LEU A 266 22.86 -3.12 15.34
C LEU A 266 22.23 -4.10 16.33
N SER A 267 21.89 -5.30 15.88
CA SER A 267 21.30 -6.37 16.68
C SER A 267 21.65 -7.77 16.10
N ASP A 268 21.07 -8.82 16.69
CA ASP A 268 21.27 -10.22 16.32
C ASP A 268 19.92 -10.95 16.20
N ARG A 269 18.95 -10.35 15.50
CA ARG A 269 17.64 -10.97 15.25
C ARG A 269 17.79 -12.07 14.17
N PRO A 270 17.04 -13.19 14.26
CA PRO A 270 16.06 -13.50 15.28
C PRO A 270 16.61 -14.18 16.55
N ASN A 271 17.94 -14.29 16.71
CA ASN A 271 18.55 -15.04 17.83
C ASN A 271 18.29 -14.36 19.17
N ASN A 272 18.44 -13.03 19.23
CA ASN A 272 18.28 -12.26 20.45
C ASN A 272 16.85 -11.72 20.66
N GLN A 273 16.04 -11.56 19.61
CA GLN A 273 14.61 -11.21 19.63
C GLN A 273 13.93 -11.71 18.36
N LYS A 274 12.70 -12.19 18.50
CA LYS A 274 11.89 -12.60 17.35
C LYS A 274 11.49 -11.39 16.49
N ILE A 275 11.41 -11.61 15.18
CA ILE A 275 10.74 -10.70 14.26
C ILE A 275 9.28 -11.15 14.18
N ASP A 276 8.37 -10.28 14.63
CA ASP A 276 6.94 -10.54 14.72
C ASP A 276 6.14 -9.81 13.63
N TYR A 277 6.69 -8.75 13.02
CA TYR A 277 5.97 -7.92 12.06
C TYR A 277 6.74 -7.69 10.77
N ILE A 278 6.01 -7.50 9.68
CA ILE A 278 6.49 -6.79 8.50
C ILE A 278 5.58 -5.57 8.34
N VAL A 279 6.19 -4.38 8.34
CA VAL A 279 5.46 -3.12 8.21
C VAL A 279 5.58 -2.63 6.77
N ILE A 280 4.43 -2.37 6.16
CA ILE A 280 4.27 -1.82 4.82
C ILE A 280 4.12 -0.32 4.97
N HIS A 281 4.99 0.41 4.29
CA HIS A 281 4.98 1.86 4.22
C HIS A 281 4.86 2.29 2.77
N ASP A 282 4.40 3.52 2.56
CA ASP A 282 4.74 4.27 1.37
C ASP A 282 5.74 5.37 1.71
N MET A 283 6.56 5.72 0.72
CA MET A 283 7.68 6.63 0.90
C MET A 283 7.25 8.08 1.14
N GLU A 284 5.98 8.42 0.91
CA GLU A 284 5.55 9.81 0.68
C GLU A 284 6.50 10.54 -0.28
N GLY A 285 6.98 9.82 -1.30
CA GLY A 285 8.12 10.25 -2.12
C GLY A 285 8.58 9.25 -3.17
N TYR A 286 9.58 9.69 -3.93
CA TYR A 286 10.17 8.95 -5.05
C TYR A 286 11.40 8.12 -4.66
N TRP A 287 11.66 7.05 -5.43
CA TRP A 287 12.71 6.07 -5.23
C TRP A 287 14.09 6.69 -4.95
N ALA A 288 14.60 7.52 -5.87
CA ALA A 288 15.98 8.00 -5.78
C ALA A 288 16.19 8.94 -4.57
N PRO A 289 15.28 9.90 -4.30
CA PRO A 289 15.28 10.65 -3.04
C PRO A 289 15.23 9.75 -1.80
N SER A 290 14.31 8.79 -1.71
CA SER A 290 14.15 7.95 -0.51
C SER A 290 15.36 7.05 -0.27
N VAL A 291 15.94 6.46 -1.31
CA VAL A 291 17.18 5.68 -1.18
C VAL A 291 18.32 6.53 -0.61
N ARG A 292 18.45 7.80 -1.05
CA ARG A 292 19.46 8.74 -0.52
C ARG A 292 19.19 9.14 0.92
N LEU A 293 17.93 9.36 1.31
CA LEU A 293 17.58 9.63 2.72
C LEU A 293 18.08 8.52 3.62
N ASN A 294 17.84 7.26 3.24
CA ASN A 294 18.27 6.11 4.02
C ASN A 294 19.81 5.92 4.02
N GLN A 295 20.54 6.53 3.07
CA GLN A 295 22.01 6.54 3.03
C GLN A 295 22.65 7.66 3.87
N ASP A 296 21.90 8.69 4.27
CA ASP A 296 22.40 9.76 5.12
C ASP A 296 22.25 9.39 6.60
N PRO A 297 23.34 9.07 7.34
CA PRO A 297 23.25 8.65 8.74
C PRO A 297 22.73 9.76 9.69
N ARG A 298 22.54 10.99 9.20
CA ARG A 298 21.97 12.11 9.95
C ARG A 298 20.45 12.19 9.84
N TRP A 299 19.85 11.47 8.89
CA TRP A 299 18.40 11.39 8.73
C TRP A 299 17.80 10.62 9.93
N PRO A 300 16.60 10.97 10.43
CA PRO A 300 16.06 10.34 11.63
C PRO A 300 15.36 8.99 11.38
N GLY A 301 15.02 8.66 10.13
CA GLY A 301 14.26 7.45 9.78
C GLY A 301 15.07 6.43 8.99
N SER A 302 14.81 5.13 9.19
CA SER A 302 15.54 4.08 8.48
C SER A 302 14.76 2.78 8.35
N TRP A 303 14.93 2.11 7.22
CA TRP A 303 14.14 0.93 6.86
C TRP A 303 14.98 -0.12 6.11
N HIS A 304 14.46 -1.34 6.05
CA HIS A 304 15.19 -2.49 5.53
C HIS A 304 15.18 -2.57 4.02
N TYR A 305 14.05 -2.24 3.37
CA TYR A 305 13.87 -2.38 1.94
C TYR A 305 13.13 -1.18 1.34
N SER A 306 13.59 -0.72 0.18
CA SER A 306 12.87 0.21 -0.70
C SER A 306 12.40 -0.54 -1.94
N VAL A 307 11.20 -0.25 -2.45
CA VAL A 307 10.62 -0.84 -3.67
C VAL A 307 10.31 0.26 -4.69
N ARG A 308 10.87 0.14 -5.90
CA ARG A 308 10.63 1.07 -7.02
C ARG A 308 9.31 0.75 -7.71
N SER A 309 8.51 1.76 -8.02
CA SER A 309 7.17 1.59 -8.59
C SER A 309 7.21 1.05 -10.03
N SER A 310 8.09 1.60 -10.88
CA SER A 310 8.04 1.36 -12.33
C SER A 310 8.31 -0.07 -12.77
N ASP A 311 9.20 -0.77 -12.06
CA ASP A 311 9.70 -2.10 -12.45
C ASP A 311 9.80 -3.09 -11.29
N GLY A 312 9.49 -2.64 -10.07
CA GLY A 312 9.60 -3.46 -8.87
C GLY A 312 11.03 -3.76 -8.43
N HIS A 313 12.05 -2.99 -8.83
CA HIS A 313 13.39 -3.15 -8.30
C HIS A 313 13.44 -2.89 -6.78
N ILE A 314 14.23 -3.68 -6.05
CA ILE A 314 14.37 -3.58 -4.59
C ILE A 314 15.80 -3.19 -4.21
N ALA A 315 15.91 -2.25 -3.29
CA ALA A 315 17.14 -1.96 -2.58
C ALA A 315 17.00 -2.48 -1.14
N GLN A 316 17.78 -3.50 -0.76
CA GLN A 316 17.96 -3.83 0.64
C GLN A 316 19.02 -2.91 1.24
N GLN A 317 18.68 -2.25 2.34
CA GLN A 317 19.50 -1.20 2.95
C GLN A 317 19.93 -1.55 4.37
N ILE A 318 19.13 -2.33 5.11
CA ILE A 318 19.47 -2.86 6.45
C ILE A 318 19.34 -4.38 6.44
N LYS A 319 20.26 -5.08 7.12
CA LYS A 319 20.13 -6.53 7.33
C LYS A 319 18.98 -6.81 8.30
N THR A 320 18.18 -7.83 8.04
CA THR A 320 17.00 -8.16 8.88
C THR A 320 17.35 -8.44 10.34
N LYS A 321 18.60 -8.83 10.62
CA LYS A 321 19.12 -8.98 11.99
C LYS A 321 19.18 -7.66 12.78
N ASP A 322 19.35 -6.53 12.10
CA ASP A 322 19.49 -5.18 12.66
C ASP A 322 18.14 -4.43 12.63
N VAL A 323 17.98 -3.40 13.46
CA VAL A 323 16.69 -2.73 13.73
C VAL A 323 16.63 -1.37 13.06
N GLY A 324 15.71 -1.20 12.11
CA GLY A 324 15.40 0.10 11.49
C GLY A 324 14.58 1.01 12.41
N TRP A 325 14.64 2.31 12.15
CA TRP A 325 13.88 3.37 12.83
C TRP A 325 12.74 3.81 11.91
N GLN A 326 11.70 2.97 11.77
CA GLN A 326 10.65 3.14 10.75
C GLN A 326 9.25 3.34 11.32
N ALA A 327 8.95 2.79 12.50
CA ALA A 327 7.57 2.68 12.99
C ALA A 327 7.20 3.73 14.05
N GLY A 328 8.20 4.47 14.56
CA GLY A 328 8.13 5.34 15.74
C GLY A 328 7.42 4.74 16.98
N ASN A 329 7.48 3.41 17.05
CA ASN A 329 7.26 2.62 18.24
C ASN A 329 8.42 1.64 18.41
N TRP A 330 9.27 1.87 19.41
CA TRP A 330 10.50 1.07 19.58
C TRP A 330 10.24 -0.42 19.84
N TYR A 331 9.10 -0.77 20.47
CA TYR A 331 8.71 -2.16 20.65
C TYR A 331 8.45 -2.86 19.31
N ILE A 332 7.79 -2.16 18.38
CA ILE A 332 7.48 -2.64 17.03
C ILE A 332 8.74 -2.63 16.16
N ASN A 333 9.48 -1.51 16.10
CA ASN A 333 10.77 -1.41 15.39
C ASN A 333 11.70 -2.59 15.70
N ALA A 334 11.92 -2.86 17.00
CA ALA A 334 12.80 -3.95 17.45
C ALA A 334 12.31 -5.34 17.00
N LYS A 335 11.05 -5.49 16.60
CA LYS A 335 10.42 -6.75 16.18
C LYS A 335 9.91 -6.72 14.74
N SER A 336 10.23 -5.70 13.95
CA SER A 336 9.74 -5.56 12.58
C SER A 336 10.84 -5.54 11.53
N ILE A 337 10.42 -5.81 10.30
CA ILE A 337 11.11 -5.44 9.06
C ILE A 337 10.24 -4.35 8.39
N GLY A 338 10.82 -3.20 8.07
CA GLY A 338 10.13 -2.12 7.33
C GLY A 338 10.40 -2.18 5.83
N ILE A 339 9.34 -2.04 5.03
CA ILE A 339 9.40 -2.02 3.56
C ILE A 339 8.70 -0.76 3.06
N GLU A 340 9.48 0.12 2.44
CA GLU A 340 9.05 1.37 1.84
C GLU A 340 8.70 1.18 0.36
N HIS A 341 7.52 1.65 -0.04
CA HIS A 341 7.05 1.60 -1.42
C HIS A 341 7.04 3.00 -2.01
N GLU A 342 7.65 3.18 -3.18
CA GLU A 342 7.59 4.45 -3.89
C GLU A 342 6.12 4.86 -4.14
N GLY A 343 5.73 6.01 -3.58
CA GLY A 343 4.38 6.55 -3.67
C GLY A 343 3.96 7.45 -2.52
N PHE A 344 2.68 7.80 -2.50
CA PHE A 344 2.07 8.77 -1.58
C PHE A 344 0.68 8.30 -1.13
N LEU A 345 0.39 8.34 0.18
CA LEU A 345 -0.87 7.81 0.73
C LEU A 345 -2.10 8.58 0.25
N ALA A 346 -1.95 9.90 0.07
CA ALA A 346 -3.06 10.80 -0.17
C ALA A 346 -3.36 11.01 -1.65
N GLU A 347 -2.43 10.69 -2.52
CA GLU A 347 -2.62 10.83 -3.96
C GLU A 347 -3.49 9.67 -4.46
N GLY A 348 -4.75 9.60 -4.00
CA GLY A 348 -5.67 8.52 -4.34
C GLY A 348 -6.03 8.44 -5.82
N SER A 349 -5.66 9.44 -6.60
CA SER A 349 -5.67 9.43 -8.06
C SER A 349 -4.47 8.69 -8.69
N THR A 350 -3.43 8.44 -7.89
CA THR A 350 -2.25 7.65 -8.22
C THR A 350 -2.42 6.23 -7.70
N TRP A 351 -2.18 5.27 -8.57
CA TRP A 351 -2.21 3.86 -8.22
C TRP A 351 -0.80 3.37 -7.94
N TYR A 352 -0.74 2.31 -7.15
CA TYR A 352 0.43 1.46 -7.01
C TYR A 352 0.46 0.46 -8.17
N THR A 353 1.58 0.37 -8.88
CA THR A 353 1.68 -0.47 -10.08
C THR A 353 1.60 -1.96 -9.73
N GLU A 354 1.13 -2.76 -10.68
CA GLU A 354 1.08 -4.21 -10.54
C GLU A 354 2.48 -4.83 -10.42
N ALA A 355 3.48 -4.23 -11.10
CA ALA A 355 4.89 -4.60 -10.96
C ALA A 355 5.36 -4.50 -9.50
N MET A 356 5.09 -3.37 -8.84
CA MET A 356 5.48 -3.15 -7.45
C MET A 356 4.76 -4.11 -6.49
N TYR A 357 3.44 -4.26 -6.63
CA TYR A 357 2.67 -5.20 -5.82
C TYR A 357 3.20 -6.63 -5.92
N ARG A 358 3.49 -7.11 -7.13
CA ARG A 358 4.01 -8.47 -7.37
C ARG A 358 5.37 -8.70 -6.77
N THR A 359 6.30 -7.76 -6.94
CA THR A 359 7.64 -7.89 -6.37
C THR A 359 7.60 -7.84 -4.85
N SER A 360 6.88 -6.87 -4.29
CA SER A 360 6.77 -6.71 -2.85
C SER A 360 6.11 -7.92 -2.19
N ALA A 361 5.02 -8.46 -2.78
CA ALA A 361 4.36 -9.65 -2.27
C ALA A 361 5.29 -10.87 -2.22
N LYS A 362 6.16 -11.04 -3.24
CA LYS A 362 7.18 -12.10 -3.24
C LYS A 362 8.23 -11.88 -2.16
N LEU A 363 8.67 -10.64 -1.94
CA LEU A 363 9.60 -10.29 -0.86
C LEU A 363 8.97 -10.57 0.51
N VAL A 364 7.77 -10.07 0.78
CA VAL A 364 7.06 -10.27 2.05
C VAL A 364 6.81 -11.74 2.33
N ARG A 365 6.36 -12.51 1.34
CA ARG A 365 6.19 -13.96 1.50
C ARG A 365 7.51 -14.64 1.85
N TYR A 366 8.61 -14.29 1.19
CA TYR A 366 9.93 -14.83 1.48
C TYR A 366 10.37 -14.50 2.91
N LEU A 367 10.25 -13.24 3.33
CA LEU A 367 10.63 -12.78 4.67
C LEU A 367 9.76 -13.42 5.75
N ALA A 368 8.46 -13.49 5.53
CA ALA A 368 7.52 -14.13 6.43
C ALA A 368 7.86 -15.60 6.66
N MET A 369 8.15 -16.34 5.59
CA MET A 369 8.59 -17.74 5.69
C MET A 369 9.95 -17.87 6.37
N ARG A 370 10.89 -16.97 6.10
CA ARG A 370 12.25 -16.98 6.68
C ARG A 370 12.23 -16.72 8.18
N HIS A 371 11.37 -15.83 8.65
CA HIS A 371 11.34 -15.37 10.05
C HIS A 371 10.17 -15.93 10.87
N GLY A 372 9.26 -16.69 10.26
CA GLY A 372 8.08 -17.24 10.93
C GLY A 372 7.03 -16.18 11.29
N VAL A 373 6.92 -15.13 10.47
CA VAL A 373 5.88 -14.10 10.59
C VAL A 373 4.61 -14.61 9.92
N PRO A 374 3.45 -14.66 10.61
CA PRO A 374 2.20 -15.03 9.98
C PRO A 374 1.81 -14.08 8.83
N LEU A 375 1.31 -14.65 7.72
CA LEU A 375 0.73 -13.87 6.63
C LEU A 375 -0.74 -13.58 6.96
N ASP A 376 -0.97 -12.63 7.87
CA ASP A 376 -2.28 -12.08 8.22
C ASP A 376 -2.18 -10.58 8.52
N ARG A 377 -3.32 -9.87 8.63
CA ARG A 377 -3.34 -8.42 8.93
C ARG A 377 -3.04 -8.04 10.39
N ALA A 378 -2.70 -9.00 11.24
CA ALA A 378 -2.18 -8.73 12.58
C ALA A 378 -0.64 -8.68 12.63
N HIS A 379 0.04 -9.20 11.60
CA HIS A 379 1.50 -9.29 11.53
C HIS A 379 2.09 -8.67 10.25
N ILE A 380 1.33 -8.65 9.16
CA ILE A 380 1.59 -7.81 7.98
C ILE A 380 0.71 -6.56 8.13
N ILE A 381 1.34 -5.46 8.55
CA ILE A 381 0.64 -4.26 8.99
C ILE A 381 1.05 -3.05 8.16
N GLY A 382 0.15 -2.09 7.99
CA GLY A 382 0.54 -0.73 7.58
C GLY A 382 1.14 0.01 8.76
N HIS A 383 1.88 1.09 8.51
CA HIS A 383 2.31 2.00 9.59
C HIS A 383 1.09 2.62 10.30
N ASP A 384 0.00 2.83 9.58
CA ASP A 384 -1.33 3.20 10.10
C ASP A 384 -1.83 2.27 11.23
N ASN A 385 -1.37 1.01 11.31
CA ASN A 385 -1.77 0.08 12.36
C ASN A 385 -0.82 0.05 13.57
N VAL A 386 0.32 0.76 13.54
CA VAL A 386 1.33 0.77 14.62
C VAL A 386 0.88 1.68 15.78
N PRO A 387 0.73 1.21 17.02
CA PRO A 387 0.23 2.05 18.11
C PRO A 387 1.23 3.10 18.58
N GLY A 388 0.72 4.24 19.08
CA GLY A 388 1.54 5.18 19.87
C GLY A 388 2.04 4.53 21.16
N THR A 389 3.24 4.90 21.60
CA THR A 389 3.92 4.38 22.79
C THR A 389 3.32 4.90 24.11
N LEU A 390 2.79 6.12 24.10
CA LEU A 390 2.25 6.87 25.23
C LEU A 390 0.98 7.63 24.79
N PRO A 391 0.10 8.04 25.72
CA PRO A 391 -1.07 8.85 25.35
C PRO A 391 -0.75 10.08 24.50
N THR A 392 0.39 10.73 24.77
CA THR A 392 0.86 11.93 24.07
C THR A 392 1.34 11.67 22.64
N THR A 393 1.77 10.44 22.32
CA THR A 393 2.32 10.11 21.00
C THR A 393 1.28 9.55 20.04
N VAL A 394 0.12 9.10 20.53
CA VAL A 394 -0.96 8.53 19.70
C VAL A 394 -1.39 9.44 18.53
N ARG A 395 -1.49 10.76 18.76
CA ARG A 395 -1.95 11.70 17.73
C ARG A 395 -1.00 11.79 16.54
N GLY A 396 0.31 11.78 16.80
CA GLY A 396 1.36 12.01 15.80
C GLY A 396 1.75 10.78 14.99
N MET A 397 1.20 9.61 15.34
CA MET A 397 1.47 8.37 14.62
C MET A 397 0.98 8.43 13.17
N HIS A 398 1.77 7.84 12.28
CA HIS A 398 1.58 7.80 10.84
C HIS A 398 0.27 7.13 10.33
N GLU A 399 0.02 7.34 9.02
CA GLU A 399 -1.20 6.99 8.27
C GLU A 399 -0.94 6.16 7.00
N ASP A 400 0.32 5.93 6.62
CA ASP A 400 0.71 5.13 5.45
C ASP A 400 0.48 3.61 5.68
N PRO A 401 0.15 2.81 4.64
CA PRO A 401 0.07 3.16 3.22
C PRO A 401 -1.29 3.78 2.80
N GLY A 402 -2.12 4.17 3.78
CA GLY A 402 -3.38 4.86 3.54
C GLY A 402 -4.53 3.98 3.01
N PRO A 403 -5.68 4.61 2.71
CA PRO A 403 -6.92 3.90 2.39
C PRO A 403 -6.91 3.25 1.00
N PHE A 404 -6.01 3.67 0.10
CA PHE A 404 -5.97 3.26 -1.31
C PHE A 404 -5.05 2.06 -1.60
N TRP A 405 -4.34 1.55 -0.58
CA TRP A 405 -3.61 0.29 -0.70
C TRP A 405 -4.58 -0.91 -0.78
N ASP A 406 -4.50 -1.71 -1.84
CA ASP A 406 -5.35 -2.88 -2.07
C ASP A 406 -4.81 -4.10 -1.30
N TRP A 407 -5.17 -4.16 -0.02
CA TRP A 407 -4.78 -5.26 0.86
C TRP A 407 -5.33 -6.62 0.38
N ALA A 408 -6.49 -6.68 -0.29
CA ALA A 408 -7.03 -7.96 -0.76
C ALA A 408 -6.17 -8.53 -1.87
N HIS A 409 -5.89 -7.73 -2.89
CA HIS A 409 -5.01 -8.08 -4.01
C HIS A 409 -3.58 -8.39 -3.53
N TYR A 410 -3.06 -7.60 -2.59
CA TYR A 410 -1.73 -7.84 -2.04
C TYR A 410 -1.60 -9.22 -1.37
N PHE A 411 -2.61 -9.64 -0.60
CA PHE A 411 -2.66 -10.97 0.02
C PHE A 411 -2.88 -12.10 -0.99
N GLU A 412 -3.62 -11.86 -2.08
CA GLU A 412 -3.72 -12.79 -3.21
C GLU A 412 -2.34 -13.04 -3.84
N LEU A 413 -1.59 -11.98 -4.12
CA LEU A 413 -0.23 -12.07 -4.68
C LEU A 413 0.79 -12.72 -3.73
N MET A 414 0.63 -12.56 -2.41
CA MET A 414 1.43 -13.27 -1.40
C MET A 414 1.13 -14.77 -1.34
N GLY A 415 0.08 -15.24 -2.02
CA GLY A 415 -0.40 -16.62 -1.92
C GLY A 415 -1.07 -16.92 -0.58
N ALA A 416 -1.58 -15.90 0.11
CA ALA A 416 -2.35 -16.00 1.35
C ALA A 416 -3.69 -15.24 1.26
N PRO A 417 -4.53 -15.51 0.24
CA PRO A 417 -5.78 -14.79 0.04
C PRO A 417 -6.66 -14.72 1.29
N LEU A 418 -7.26 -13.55 1.50
CA LEU A 418 -8.13 -13.29 2.66
C LEU A 418 -9.47 -14.02 2.48
N HIS A 419 -9.58 -15.19 3.09
CA HIS A 419 -10.77 -16.03 3.04
C HIS A 419 -11.69 -15.84 4.24
N GLN A 420 -12.99 -16.01 3.99
CA GLN A 420 -13.98 -16.17 5.05
C GLN A 420 -13.62 -17.39 5.91
N PHE A 421 -13.79 -17.27 7.23
CA PHE A 421 -13.62 -18.38 8.15
C PHE A 421 -14.73 -18.35 9.21
N GLY A 422 -15.75 -19.20 9.07
CA GLY A 422 -16.89 -19.23 9.99
C GLY A 422 -18.23 -19.08 9.28
N GLY A 423 -19.31 -19.10 10.06
CA GLY A 423 -20.69 -19.03 9.57
C GLY A 423 -21.35 -17.68 9.85
N PRO A 424 -22.59 -17.44 9.34
CA PRO A 424 -23.28 -16.16 9.45
C PRO A 424 -23.50 -15.64 10.90
N ARG A 425 -23.46 -16.54 11.88
CA ARG A 425 -23.62 -16.24 13.31
C ARG A 425 -22.31 -16.19 14.10
N SER A 426 -21.16 -16.22 13.43
CA SER A 426 -19.86 -16.11 14.11
C SER A 426 -19.79 -14.82 14.95
N GLY A 427 -19.11 -14.91 16.09
CA GLY A 427 -18.92 -13.77 17.00
C GLY A 427 -17.85 -12.78 16.54
N SER A 428 -17.23 -13.03 15.39
CA SER A 428 -16.25 -12.14 14.75
C SER A 428 -16.51 -11.98 13.24
N ILE A 429 -15.96 -10.91 12.67
CA ILE A 429 -15.96 -10.62 11.24
C ILE A 429 -14.56 -10.20 10.80
N MET A 430 -14.30 -10.30 9.50
CA MET A 430 -13.14 -9.72 8.84
C MET A 430 -13.65 -8.67 7.85
N ILE A 431 -13.14 -7.45 7.94
CA ILE A 431 -13.45 -6.40 6.96
C ILE A 431 -12.95 -6.84 5.60
N LYS A 432 -13.81 -6.79 4.59
CA LYS A 432 -13.47 -7.24 3.24
C LYS A 432 -14.47 -6.66 2.22
N PRO A 433 -14.51 -5.33 2.04
CA PRO A 433 -15.25 -4.75 0.91
C PRO A 433 -14.64 -5.23 -0.41
N ASP A 434 -15.45 -5.24 -1.46
CA ASP A 434 -14.95 -5.33 -2.83
C ASP A 434 -14.22 -4.04 -3.18
N PHE A 435 -12.90 -4.11 -3.40
CA PHE A 435 -12.06 -2.92 -3.54
C PHE A 435 -12.51 -2.03 -4.70
N GLU A 436 -12.75 -2.63 -5.86
CA GLU A 436 -13.10 -1.93 -7.11
C GLU A 436 -14.40 -1.13 -7.00
N THR A 437 -15.41 -1.67 -6.31
CA THR A 437 -16.73 -1.04 -6.15
C THR A 437 -16.88 -0.23 -4.86
N ASN A 438 -16.02 -0.44 -3.86
CA ASN A 438 -16.06 0.30 -2.60
C ASN A 438 -15.34 1.65 -2.74
N LYS A 439 -16.13 2.70 -2.99
CA LYS A 439 -15.66 4.07 -3.21
C LYS A 439 -16.19 5.04 -2.15
N PRO A 440 -15.78 4.92 -0.88
CA PRO A 440 -16.27 5.79 0.18
C PRO A 440 -15.74 7.23 0.03
N TYR A 441 -16.45 8.18 0.64
CA TYR A 441 -16.06 9.59 0.60
C TYR A 441 -14.78 9.86 1.40
N PHE A 442 -13.89 10.68 0.82
CA PHE A 442 -12.68 11.24 1.45
C PHE A 442 -12.49 12.70 1.03
N TYR A 443 -11.67 13.43 1.79
CA TYR A 443 -11.02 14.67 1.36
C TYR A 443 -9.52 14.61 1.67
N GLY A 444 -8.74 15.56 1.13
CA GLY A 444 -7.30 15.66 1.40
C GLY A 444 -6.40 15.04 0.35
N CYS A 445 -6.95 14.62 -0.80
CA CYS A 445 -6.16 14.07 -1.90
C CYS A 445 -5.46 15.12 -2.76
N ASP A 446 -5.91 16.39 -2.71
CA ASP A 446 -5.27 17.50 -3.39
C ASP A 446 -4.55 18.38 -2.35
N ARG A 447 -3.22 18.37 -2.36
CA ARG A 447 -2.42 19.21 -1.46
C ARG A 447 -2.65 20.72 -1.66
N LYS A 448 -2.99 21.16 -2.87
CA LYS A 448 -3.29 22.57 -3.17
C LYS A 448 -4.69 22.96 -2.69
N ASN A 449 -5.58 21.98 -2.55
CA ASN A 449 -6.94 22.18 -2.07
C ASN A 449 -7.35 21.07 -1.09
N PRO A 450 -6.76 21.05 0.12
CA PRO A 450 -6.87 19.91 1.04
C PRO A 450 -8.30 19.70 1.58
N SER A 451 -9.19 20.68 1.46
CA SER A 451 -10.60 20.55 1.83
C SER A 451 -11.49 20.02 0.70
N ALA A 452 -10.96 19.89 -0.53
CA ALA A 452 -11.70 19.34 -1.64
C ALA A 452 -12.00 17.86 -1.42
N ALA A 453 -13.20 17.47 -1.85
CA ALA A 453 -13.54 16.07 -1.97
C ALA A 453 -12.56 15.37 -2.91
N CYS A 454 -12.05 14.22 -2.49
CA CYS A 454 -11.35 13.33 -3.39
C CYS A 454 -12.34 12.85 -4.49
N PRO A 455 -11.83 12.51 -5.68
CA PRO A 455 -12.61 11.71 -6.63
C PRO A 455 -13.15 10.43 -5.96
N PRO A 456 -14.24 9.83 -6.47
CA PRO A 456 -14.72 8.54 -5.97
C PRO A 456 -13.72 7.43 -6.34
N LEU A 457 -12.92 7.00 -5.38
CA LEU A 457 -11.78 6.12 -5.57
C LEU A 457 -11.96 4.79 -4.84
N PRO A 458 -11.58 3.64 -5.45
CA PRO A 458 -11.47 2.35 -4.78
C PRO A 458 -10.68 2.45 -3.47
N ALA A 459 -11.20 1.88 -2.39
CA ALA A 459 -10.53 1.90 -1.09
C ALA A 459 -10.75 0.61 -0.30
N SER A 460 -9.78 0.27 0.54
CA SER A 460 -9.85 -0.87 1.48
C SER A 460 -10.65 -0.56 2.74
N THR A 461 -11.29 0.61 2.83
CA THR A 461 -11.88 1.17 4.06
C THR A 461 -13.39 1.01 4.12
N VAL A 462 -13.92 0.71 5.30
CA VAL A 462 -15.31 1.02 5.67
C VAL A 462 -15.34 2.10 6.77
N TRP A 463 -16.30 3.01 6.68
CA TRP A 463 -16.50 4.05 7.69
C TRP A 463 -17.34 3.55 8.87
N LEU A 464 -16.90 3.90 10.06
CA LEU A 464 -17.49 3.51 11.32
C LEU A 464 -18.30 4.65 11.94
N ARG A 465 -19.56 4.36 12.29
CA ARG A 465 -20.56 5.31 12.77
C ARG A 465 -21.04 4.98 14.17
N THR A 466 -21.57 5.99 14.86
CA THR A 466 -22.12 5.82 16.21
C THR A 466 -23.45 5.05 16.24
N GLU A 467 -24.20 5.01 15.14
CA GLU A 467 -25.53 4.40 15.02
C GLU A 467 -25.72 3.73 13.64
N PRO A 468 -26.65 2.75 13.49
CA PRO A 468 -26.88 2.01 12.23
C PRO A 468 -27.67 2.82 11.19
N ARG A 469 -27.14 3.99 10.80
CA ARG A 469 -27.72 4.84 9.75
C ARG A 469 -26.63 5.66 9.03
N PRO A 470 -26.81 5.98 7.74
CA PRO A 470 -25.75 6.56 6.91
C PRO A 470 -25.35 8.00 7.27
N ASP A 471 -26.21 8.75 7.97
CA ASP A 471 -25.98 10.12 8.41
C ASP A 471 -25.52 10.22 9.88
N ALA A 472 -25.39 9.09 10.58
CA ALA A 472 -24.85 9.09 11.93
C ALA A 472 -23.40 9.59 11.95
N PRO A 473 -22.99 10.35 12.99
CA PRO A 473 -21.61 10.79 13.17
C PRO A 473 -20.61 9.62 13.12
N LEU A 474 -19.39 9.92 12.69
CA LEU A 474 -18.28 8.97 12.80
C LEU A 474 -17.99 8.67 14.28
N VAL A 475 -17.56 7.44 14.58
CA VAL A 475 -17.10 7.09 15.94
C VAL A 475 -15.86 7.89 16.30
N LYS A 476 -15.73 8.24 17.59
CA LYS A 476 -14.64 9.08 18.07
C LYS A 476 -13.42 8.25 18.47
N ASP A 477 -12.25 8.59 17.94
CA ASP A 477 -10.96 8.21 18.53
C ASP A 477 -10.51 9.30 19.51
N ILE A 478 -10.63 9.03 20.82
CA ILE A 478 -10.24 9.98 21.87
C ILE A 478 -8.74 10.25 21.94
N GLY A 479 -7.91 9.36 21.37
CA GLY A 479 -6.47 9.53 21.38
C GLY A 479 -5.95 10.37 20.22
N LYS A 480 -6.54 10.19 19.03
CA LYS A 480 -6.24 11.04 17.87
C LYS A 480 -6.93 12.40 17.99
N HIS A 481 -8.21 12.42 18.40
CA HIS A 481 -9.03 13.62 18.56
C HIS A 481 -9.58 13.78 19.98
N PRO A 482 -8.78 14.24 20.96
CA PRO A 482 -9.26 14.38 22.34
C PRO A 482 -10.41 15.39 22.46
N THR A 483 -10.33 16.52 21.73
CA THR A 483 -11.28 17.64 21.83
C THR A 483 -12.14 17.82 20.57
N GLY A 484 -11.95 16.99 19.53
CA GLY A 484 -12.64 17.11 18.24
C GLY A 484 -13.34 15.81 17.83
N ASP A 485 -13.86 15.84 16.60
CA ASP A 485 -14.48 14.70 15.94
C ASP A 485 -13.49 14.02 14.98
N SER A 486 -13.73 12.75 14.71
CA SER A 486 -13.02 12.01 13.66
C SER A 486 -13.39 12.52 12.27
N LEU A 487 -12.42 12.49 11.35
CA LEU A 487 -12.53 13.15 10.06
C LEU A 487 -12.57 12.17 8.88
N TYR A 488 -13.11 12.64 7.75
CA TYR A 488 -13.03 11.94 6.45
C TYR A 488 -11.72 12.21 5.70
N SER A 489 -10.75 12.89 6.33
CA SER A 489 -9.44 13.21 5.73
C SER A 489 -8.67 11.95 5.44
N VAL A 490 -8.06 11.75 4.26
CA VAL A 490 -7.19 10.59 3.97
C VAL A 490 -6.12 10.35 5.04
N TYR A 491 -5.63 11.42 5.69
CA TYR A 491 -4.69 11.41 6.82
C TYR A 491 -5.33 11.19 8.23
N ASP A 492 -6.51 10.58 8.27
CA ASP A 492 -7.19 10.27 9.53
C ASP A 492 -7.91 8.90 9.51
N HIS A 493 -7.27 7.88 10.10
CA HIS A 493 -7.86 6.56 10.28
C HIS A 493 -8.83 6.39 11.47
N SER A 494 -9.06 7.42 12.29
CA SER A 494 -9.75 7.31 13.59
C SER A 494 -11.04 6.47 13.57
N ALA A 495 -11.85 6.61 12.51
CA ALA A 495 -13.14 5.96 12.34
C ALA A 495 -13.17 4.96 11.18
N ARG A 496 -12.05 4.27 10.92
CA ARG A 496 -11.90 3.32 9.80
C ARG A 496 -11.64 1.91 10.27
N ALA A 497 -12.24 0.96 9.57
CA ALA A 497 -11.81 -0.44 9.59
C ALA A 497 -11.42 -0.85 8.17
N THR A 498 -10.30 -1.58 8.05
CA THR A 498 -9.63 -1.82 6.76
C THR A 498 -9.58 -3.31 6.41
N THR A 499 -9.63 -3.61 5.12
CA THR A 499 -9.55 -4.96 4.55
C THR A 499 -8.55 -5.88 5.28
N GLY A 500 -9.06 -7.04 5.69
CA GLY A 500 -8.36 -8.12 6.39
C GLY A 500 -8.25 -7.95 7.91
N GLN A 501 -8.52 -6.77 8.48
CA GLN A 501 -8.63 -6.60 9.92
C GLN A 501 -9.84 -7.35 10.47
N ARG A 502 -9.70 -7.91 11.67
CA ARG A 502 -10.72 -8.76 12.30
C ARG A 502 -11.24 -8.12 13.58
N TYR A 503 -12.57 -8.12 13.73
CA TYR A 503 -13.23 -7.51 14.87
C TYR A 503 -14.27 -8.43 15.48
N ALA A 504 -14.47 -8.31 16.79
CA ALA A 504 -15.56 -9.00 17.47
C ALA A 504 -16.86 -8.24 17.20
N VAL A 505 -17.92 -8.98 16.88
CA VAL A 505 -19.24 -8.40 16.62
C VAL A 505 -19.89 -8.01 17.93
N ALA A 506 -20.34 -6.76 18.00
CA ALA A 506 -21.03 -6.18 19.14
C ALA A 506 -22.55 -6.22 18.97
N ASP A 507 -23.05 -6.10 17.74
CA ASP A 507 -24.49 -6.04 17.43
C ASP A 507 -24.78 -6.17 15.92
N ARG A 508 -26.06 -6.31 15.55
CA ARG A 508 -26.54 -6.28 14.16
C ARG A 508 -27.93 -5.65 14.07
N ASP A 509 -28.14 -4.81 13.06
CA ASP A 509 -29.44 -4.17 12.78
C ASP A 509 -29.62 -3.98 11.27
N GLY A 510 -30.49 -4.79 10.66
CA GLY A 510 -30.68 -4.81 9.20
C GLY A 510 -29.37 -4.99 8.44
N ASP A 511 -29.08 -4.08 7.53
CA ASP A 511 -27.84 -4.02 6.74
C ASP A 511 -26.64 -3.43 7.50
N TRP A 512 -26.73 -3.27 8.82
CA TRP A 512 -25.67 -2.71 9.66
C TRP A 512 -25.11 -3.75 10.62
N THR A 513 -23.79 -3.75 10.76
CA THR A 513 -23.07 -4.56 11.75
C THR A 513 -22.32 -3.64 12.69
N ALA A 514 -22.45 -3.87 14.00
CA ALA A 514 -21.63 -3.20 15.00
C ALA A 514 -20.44 -4.07 15.40
N ILE A 515 -19.27 -3.46 15.52
CA ILE A 515 -18.05 -4.06 16.08
C ILE A 515 -17.63 -3.33 17.35
N TRP A 516 -16.89 -4.03 18.21
CA TRP A 516 -16.19 -3.37 19.32
C TRP A 516 -14.94 -2.65 18.79
N TYR A 517 -14.85 -1.37 19.07
CA TYR A 517 -13.82 -0.48 18.52
C TYR A 517 -13.52 0.62 19.53
N LEU A 518 -12.28 0.75 20.01
CA LEU A 518 -11.84 1.80 20.94
C LEU A 518 -12.74 2.04 22.17
N GLY A 519 -13.24 0.99 22.82
CA GLY A 519 -14.07 1.10 24.03
C GLY A 519 -15.55 1.38 23.77
N GLN A 520 -16.03 1.27 22.52
CA GLN A 520 -17.40 1.60 22.12
C GLN A 520 -17.90 0.67 21.00
N LYS A 521 -19.22 0.70 20.76
CA LYS A 521 -19.82 0.10 19.56
C LYS A 521 -19.60 1.02 18.36
N ALA A 522 -19.17 0.43 17.25
CA ALA A 522 -18.96 1.12 15.99
C ALA A 522 -19.69 0.39 14.85
N TRP A 523 -20.61 1.09 14.20
CA TRP A 523 -21.49 0.56 13.16
C TRP A 523 -20.93 0.81 11.76
N PHE A 524 -20.94 -0.20 10.90
CA PHE A 524 -20.68 -0.04 9.48
C PHE A 524 -21.77 -0.69 8.64
N HIS A 525 -21.97 -0.13 7.45
CA HIS A 525 -22.92 -0.65 6.48
C HIS A 525 -22.34 -1.92 5.84
N ASN A 526 -23.05 -3.03 5.98
CA ASN A 526 -22.68 -4.38 5.58
C ASN A 526 -23.90 -5.13 5.01
N PRO A 527 -24.43 -4.71 3.86
CA PRO A 527 -25.66 -5.27 3.31
C PRO A 527 -25.43 -6.68 2.81
N ALA A 528 -26.40 -7.58 3.01
CA ALA A 528 -26.27 -8.99 2.62
C ALA A 528 -26.07 -9.18 1.09
N ALA A 529 -26.55 -8.24 0.27
CA ALA A 529 -26.42 -8.26 -1.19
C ALA A 529 -25.03 -7.82 -1.68
N ASN A 530 -24.31 -7.00 -0.91
CA ASN A 530 -22.95 -6.55 -1.22
C ASN A 530 -22.15 -6.40 0.08
N PRO A 531 -21.74 -7.53 0.70
CA PRO A 531 -21.15 -7.51 2.02
C PRO A 531 -19.80 -6.77 2.01
N THR A 532 -19.60 -5.92 3.01
CA THR A 532 -18.34 -5.20 3.24
C THR A 532 -17.48 -5.89 4.31
N ALA A 533 -18.00 -6.96 4.90
CA ALA A 533 -17.27 -7.86 5.79
C ALA A 533 -17.73 -9.30 5.62
N VAL A 534 -16.81 -10.24 5.85
CA VAL A 534 -17.08 -11.68 5.83
C VAL A 534 -17.02 -12.26 7.24
N PRO A 535 -17.79 -13.32 7.55
CA PRO A 535 -17.67 -14.02 8.82
C PRO A 535 -16.23 -14.45 9.15
N SER A 536 -15.84 -14.26 10.40
CA SER A 536 -14.57 -14.70 10.96
C SER A 536 -14.80 -15.45 12.28
N MET A 537 -13.86 -16.30 12.68
CA MET A 537 -13.85 -16.93 14.00
C MET A 537 -12.44 -16.81 14.56
N GLY A 538 -12.34 -16.75 15.87
CA GLY A 538 -11.04 -16.61 16.50
C GLY A 538 -11.14 -16.45 18.00
N LEU A 539 -9.98 -16.31 18.60
CA LEU A 539 -9.90 -15.97 20.02
C LEU A 539 -10.22 -14.49 20.19
N VAL A 540 -10.91 -14.18 21.28
CA VAL A 540 -11.14 -12.82 21.75
C VAL A 540 -10.73 -12.71 23.21
N VAL A 541 -10.40 -11.50 23.63
CA VAL A 541 -10.20 -11.15 25.03
C VAL A 541 -11.41 -10.42 25.60
N THR A 542 -11.73 -10.67 26.86
CA THR A 542 -12.70 -9.92 27.67
C THR A 542 -12.11 -9.61 29.04
N PRO A 543 -12.56 -8.58 29.76
CA PRO A 543 -12.12 -8.35 31.13
C PRO A 543 -12.34 -9.57 32.04
N ARG A 544 -11.45 -9.80 33.01
CA ARG A 544 -11.74 -10.76 34.08
C ARG A 544 -12.87 -10.24 34.98
N PRO A 545 -13.76 -11.12 35.50
CA PRO A 545 -14.77 -10.74 36.47
C PRO A 545 -14.17 -10.01 37.67
N GLY A 546 -14.85 -8.95 38.10
CA GLY A 546 -14.38 -8.06 39.15
C GLY A 546 -13.57 -6.86 38.66
N LEU A 547 -13.09 -6.87 37.41
CA LEU A 547 -12.48 -5.69 36.78
C LEU A 547 -13.55 -4.89 36.04
N LYS A 548 -13.67 -3.60 36.39
CA LYS A 548 -14.60 -2.68 35.72
C LYS A 548 -14.13 -2.33 34.31
N THR A 549 -12.84 -2.09 34.17
CA THR A 549 -12.18 -1.75 32.91
C THR A 549 -10.79 -2.40 32.86
N VAL A 550 -10.30 -2.63 31.64
CA VAL A 550 -8.95 -3.14 31.36
C VAL A 550 -8.13 -2.05 30.66
N PRO A 551 -6.94 -1.69 31.16
CA PRO A 551 -6.05 -0.77 30.48
C PRO A 551 -5.44 -1.38 29.22
N VAL A 552 -5.27 -0.55 28.19
CA VAL A 552 -4.63 -0.93 26.92
C VAL A 552 -3.28 -0.23 26.80
N TYR A 553 -2.30 -0.89 26.20
CA TYR A 553 -0.91 -0.43 26.12
C TYR A 553 -0.43 -0.39 24.67
N GLY A 554 0.37 0.62 24.32
CA GLY A 554 1.04 0.71 23.02
C GLY A 554 2.31 -0.12 22.89
N ARG A 555 2.79 -0.67 24.01
CA ARG A 555 4.00 -1.50 24.07
C ARG A 555 3.92 -2.54 25.18
N ALA A 556 4.52 -3.69 24.96
CA ALA A 556 4.63 -4.77 25.95
C ALA A 556 6.06 -4.80 26.54
N TYR A 557 6.43 -3.80 27.34
CA TYR A 557 7.74 -3.81 28.01
C TYR A 557 7.74 -4.63 29.32
N PRO A 558 8.92 -5.06 29.78
CA PRO A 558 9.08 -5.77 31.05
C PRO A 558 8.66 -4.95 32.28
N GLU A 559 8.28 -5.64 33.35
CA GLU A 559 8.17 -5.07 34.69
C GLU A 559 9.53 -4.56 35.23
N GLN A 560 9.52 -3.67 36.23
CA GLN A 560 10.72 -3.02 36.75
C GLN A 560 11.77 -4.00 37.25
N GLU A 561 11.35 -5.11 37.87
CA GLU A 561 12.22 -6.13 38.44
C GLU A 561 13.02 -6.90 37.40
N ALA A 562 12.63 -6.81 36.12
CA ALA A 562 13.35 -7.43 35.02
C ALA A 562 14.61 -6.65 34.59
N TYR A 563 14.71 -5.37 34.96
CA TYR A 563 15.79 -4.49 34.52
C TYR A 563 17.06 -4.71 35.36
N PRO A 564 18.18 -5.13 34.74
CA PRO A 564 19.46 -5.25 35.44
C PRO A 564 19.94 -3.92 36.01
N ALA A 565 20.78 -3.99 37.05
CA ALA A 565 21.44 -2.81 37.61
C ALA A 565 22.19 -2.03 36.51
N GLY A 566 22.00 -0.70 36.48
CA GLY A 566 22.60 0.19 35.48
C GLY A 566 21.78 0.38 34.20
N ILE A 567 20.69 -0.36 33.99
CA ILE A 567 19.73 -0.10 32.91
C ILE A 567 18.52 0.66 33.47
N PRO A 568 18.24 1.89 33.01
CA PRO A 568 17.06 2.62 33.44
C PRO A 568 15.77 1.88 33.10
N TYR A 569 14.90 1.72 34.09
CA TYR A 569 13.57 1.13 33.91
C TYR A 569 12.72 1.94 32.91
N GLN A 570 12.12 1.25 31.94
CA GLN A 570 11.14 1.84 31.03
C GLN A 570 9.72 1.57 31.52
N ALA A 571 9.09 2.59 32.09
CA ALA A 571 7.73 2.48 32.58
C ALA A 571 6.73 2.16 31.46
N VAL A 572 5.86 1.18 31.71
CA VAL A 572 4.72 0.86 30.84
C VAL A 572 3.52 1.68 31.27
N THR A 573 3.24 2.77 30.56
CA THR A 573 2.10 3.64 30.78
C THR A 573 0.91 3.15 29.95
N PRO A 574 -0.28 2.97 30.54
CA PRO A 574 -1.50 2.74 29.78
C PRO A 574 -1.75 3.89 28.79
N LEU A 575 -2.28 3.54 27.62
CA LEU A 575 -2.89 4.53 26.73
C LEU A 575 -4.17 5.08 27.36
N GLN A 576 -4.70 6.15 26.78
CA GLN A 576 -5.96 6.80 27.14
C GLN A 576 -7.20 5.89 26.95
N TYR A 577 -7.01 4.69 26.40
CA TYR A 577 -8.08 3.74 26.13
C TYR A 577 -8.21 2.67 27.22
N THR A 578 -9.45 2.27 27.43
CA THR A 578 -9.81 1.08 28.21
C THR A 578 -10.99 0.38 27.55
N PHE A 579 -11.24 -0.87 27.89
CA PHE A 579 -12.53 -1.51 27.59
C PHE A 579 -13.16 -2.14 28.81
N SER A 580 -14.49 -2.12 28.82
CA SER A 580 -15.34 -2.45 29.96
C SER A 580 -15.88 -3.87 29.90
N GLU A 581 -16.49 -4.31 30.99
CA GLU A 581 -17.24 -5.56 31.04
C GLU A 581 -18.28 -5.64 29.90
N GLY A 582 -18.34 -6.78 29.21
CA GLY A 582 -19.23 -7.01 28.05
C GLY A 582 -18.57 -6.74 26.70
N GLU A 583 -17.50 -5.95 26.66
CA GLU A 583 -16.73 -5.72 25.43
C GLU A 583 -15.80 -6.90 25.11
N LYS A 584 -15.52 -7.08 23.81
CA LYS A 584 -14.68 -8.17 23.29
C LYS A 584 -13.74 -7.63 22.21
N TYR A 585 -12.48 -8.04 22.21
CA TYR A 585 -11.52 -7.66 21.16
C TYR A 585 -10.79 -8.90 20.62
N THR A 586 -10.57 -8.97 19.32
CA THR A 586 -9.92 -10.13 18.68
C THR A 586 -8.46 -10.24 19.11
N LEU A 587 -8.02 -11.47 19.29
CA LEU A 587 -6.68 -11.82 19.76
C LEU A 587 -5.83 -12.33 18.59
N ALA A 588 -4.69 -11.68 18.35
CA ALA A 588 -3.71 -12.15 17.37
C ALA A 588 -2.79 -13.22 17.95
N GLY A 589 -2.35 -13.05 19.20
CA GLY A 589 -1.43 -13.97 19.85
C GLY A 589 -0.69 -13.36 21.05
N PRO A 590 0.22 -14.13 21.67
CA PRO A 590 1.04 -13.65 22.77
C PRO A 590 2.05 -12.61 22.29
N ALA A 591 2.27 -11.57 23.11
CA ALA A 591 3.32 -10.58 22.90
C ALA A 591 4.38 -10.72 24.02
N ALA A 592 5.64 -10.86 23.63
CA ALA A 592 6.73 -11.03 24.58
C ALA A 592 7.02 -9.72 25.33
N ALA A 593 7.14 -9.80 26.66
CA ALA A 593 7.56 -8.65 27.48
C ALA A 593 9.04 -8.39 27.31
N GLU A 594 9.40 -7.50 26.38
CA GLU A 594 10.79 -7.27 25.99
C GLU A 594 11.07 -5.80 25.65
N TYR A 595 12.23 -5.31 26.08
CA TYR A 595 12.78 -4.01 25.68
C TYR A 595 14.18 -4.20 25.13
N TYR A 596 14.41 -3.77 23.89
CA TYR A 596 15.74 -3.77 23.31
C TYR A 596 16.49 -2.51 23.71
N ARG A 597 17.53 -2.64 24.51
CA ARG A 597 18.40 -1.52 24.85
C ARG A 597 19.56 -1.47 23.86
N ALA A 598 19.47 -0.57 22.89
CA ALA A 598 20.56 -0.23 21.98
C ALA A 598 20.67 1.28 21.95
N VAL A 599 21.53 1.86 22.81
CA VAL A 599 21.58 3.31 23.05
C VAL A 599 22.95 3.90 22.77
N THR A 600 23.82 3.12 22.14
CA THR A 600 25.22 3.44 21.87
C THR A 600 25.59 2.99 20.45
N PHE A 601 26.64 3.58 19.89
CA PHE A 601 27.20 3.12 18.62
C PHE A 601 27.93 1.78 18.77
N ASP A 602 28.69 1.61 19.86
CA ASP A 602 29.26 0.31 20.23
C ASP A 602 28.12 -0.65 20.60
N PRO A 603 28.01 -1.83 19.95
CA PRO A 603 26.97 -2.81 20.28
C PRO A 603 27.28 -3.65 21.54
N ALA A 604 28.48 -3.59 22.11
CA ALA A 604 28.85 -4.38 23.28
C ALA A 604 27.89 -4.27 24.50
N PRO A 605 27.33 -3.09 24.84
CA PRO A 605 26.35 -2.95 25.92
C PRO A 605 24.89 -3.15 25.44
N HIS A 606 24.67 -3.53 24.18
CA HIS A 606 23.32 -3.79 23.69
C HIS A 606 22.78 -5.07 24.33
N THR A 607 21.53 -5.01 24.79
CA THR A 607 20.92 -6.15 25.46
C THR A 607 19.41 -6.08 25.38
N VAL A 608 18.77 -7.24 25.49
CA VAL A 608 17.32 -7.34 25.50
C VAL A 608 16.89 -7.67 26.92
N VAL A 609 16.21 -6.72 27.55
CA VAL A 609 15.60 -6.91 28.86
C VAL A 609 14.33 -7.72 28.69
N ARG A 610 14.15 -8.77 29.48
CA ARG A 610 13.02 -9.71 29.38
C ARG A 610 12.25 -9.80 30.69
N GLY A 611 10.94 -9.56 30.59
CA GLY A 611 10.01 -9.65 31.71
C GLY A 611 9.31 -10.99 31.81
N LYS A 612 8.65 -11.19 32.94
CA LYS A 612 7.75 -12.31 33.21
C LYS A 612 6.30 -11.95 32.92
N THR A 613 5.96 -10.65 32.90
CA THR A 613 4.63 -10.15 32.54
C THR A 613 4.20 -10.72 31.20
N LYS A 614 2.98 -11.24 31.12
CA LYS A 614 2.43 -11.80 29.89
C LYS A 614 1.50 -10.80 29.24
N TYR A 615 1.70 -10.55 27.95
CA TYR A 615 0.86 -9.68 27.15
C TYR A 615 0.18 -10.44 26.03
N TRP A 616 -0.98 -9.94 25.63
CA TRP A 616 -1.71 -10.34 24.43
C TRP A 616 -1.75 -9.18 23.45
N GLN A 617 -1.51 -9.44 22.17
CA GLN A 617 -1.76 -8.49 21.09
C GLN A 617 -3.21 -8.60 20.62
N ILE A 618 -3.90 -7.48 20.56
CA ILE A 618 -5.30 -7.38 20.14
C ILE A 618 -5.48 -6.37 19.01
N GLN A 619 -6.50 -6.56 18.18
CA GLN A 619 -7.00 -5.47 17.32
C GLN A 619 -7.84 -4.54 18.21
N PHE A 620 -7.39 -3.31 18.42
CA PHE A 620 -8.08 -2.34 19.26
C PHE A 620 -8.20 -1.00 18.52
N GLY A 621 -9.37 -0.77 17.93
CA GLY A 621 -9.54 0.31 16.97
C GLY A 621 -8.91 -0.03 15.61
N HIS A 622 -8.27 0.95 14.99
CA HIS A 622 -7.52 0.76 13.75
C HIS A 622 -6.15 0.09 13.96
N ARG A 623 -5.60 0.17 15.18
CA ARG A 623 -4.22 -0.22 15.48
C ARG A 623 -4.14 -1.58 16.20
N VAL A 624 -2.97 -2.23 16.14
CA VAL A 624 -2.63 -3.34 17.04
C VAL A 624 -2.23 -2.77 18.40
N MET A 625 -2.69 -3.35 19.50
CA MET A 625 -2.34 -2.89 20.86
C MET A 625 -2.18 -4.08 21.82
N PHE A 626 -1.71 -3.82 23.03
CA PHE A 626 -1.38 -4.85 24.01
C PHE A 626 -2.20 -4.75 25.29
N VAL A 627 -2.54 -5.90 25.87
CA VAL A 627 -3.16 -6.00 27.21
C VAL A 627 -2.42 -7.02 28.05
N LYS A 628 -2.41 -6.84 29.37
CA LYS A 628 -1.85 -7.84 30.29
C LYS A 628 -2.77 -9.06 30.36
N ALA A 629 -2.19 -10.25 30.25
CA ALA A 629 -2.94 -11.50 30.29
C ALA A 629 -3.65 -11.75 31.63
N ASP A 630 -3.14 -11.16 32.71
CA ASP A 630 -3.75 -11.24 34.04
C ASP A 630 -5.04 -10.43 34.14
N ASP A 631 -5.25 -9.44 33.28
CA ASP A 631 -6.45 -8.58 33.32
C ASP A 631 -7.60 -9.12 32.44
N VAL A 632 -7.32 -10.11 31.59
CA VAL A 632 -8.29 -10.62 30.62
C VAL A 632 -8.50 -12.13 30.68
N ARG A 633 -9.65 -12.58 30.17
CA ARG A 633 -9.92 -13.98 29.82
C ARG A 633 -9.88 -14.11 28.30
N VAL A 634 -9.35 -15.23 27.84
CA VAL A 634 -9.37 -15.61 26.42
C VAL A 634 -10.53 -16.57 26.19
N THR A 635 -11.36 -16.29 25.20
CA THR A 635 -12.47 -17.16 24.79
C THR A 635 -12.50 -17.31 23.27
N PHE A 636 -13.09 -18.39 22.75
CA PHE A 636 -13.30 -18.56 21.31
C PHE A 636 -14.69 -18.03 20.92
N GLN A 637 -14.80 -17.39 19.75
CA GLN A 637 -16.03 -16.79 19.21
C GLN A 637 -16.28 -17.16 17.75
#